data_AF-A0A085LQW6-F1
#
_entry.id   AF-A0A085LQW6-F1
#
_cell.length_a   1.000
_cell.length_b   1.000
_cell.length_c   1.000
_cell.angle_alpha   90.00
_cell.angle_beta   90.00
_cell.angle_gamma   90.00
#
_symmetry.space_group_name_H-M   'P 1'
#
loop_
_entity.id
_entity.type
_entity.pdbx_description
1 polymer ?
#
loop_
_entity_poly.entity_id
_entity_poly.type
_entity_poly.pdbx_seq_one_letter_code
_entity_poly.pdbx_strand_id
1 'polypeptide(L)'
;YSTPKETVKLVLLFPLSLCLRGLVDRSYKIWCTVDNGRSFALRQSQVFTSALCPNIIAAMRQFLRLLTSSTPRNLLLASASGILLTGTVVTALPPKQLLVQRRYAGSDAPPIEKTSGDDLNALGIHLRVYQYHNCPFCSKLRAFLQYFGLSYELVEVNPLNKKQIGFSDYKKVPIVTFDHGGTIQLNDSSLIISFLQSRLLNPQESFESLLNFYHSTLVEEGKRKGREVLCPNKYRLMLPEHTAKVNDEALKEEMKWRQWVDDKFVHLISPNVYRNLNEAFEAFRWFSEVSDWDKVFSTWERLMIVYAGATAMFFVSKRLQKKYNLKTNLRESLYEGCNEWLDAIGPSRPFLGGQQPNLADIVSSGSHMSKAIWCSIFVSIVSMLVGCLLLPKWLNDPPLPEVSDGYFGEGAWKADNELVVPLRISVADSELDDLRQRLERSIIPDSIEDAKLDYGLTGDILTKIRNYWLNEYDWRKAEESLNAFNHYQTEIEGLSIHFIHEKPPADKYNHVYPILLVHGWPSSFFEYAKLIKMLTDPLSEGLESDRSNAIAFQVIVPSLPGYAFSQAPKKRGCGTLATARIFAKLMDRLNLKRYILQGTDWGSIVTTTMAQLYPDRIIGLHVNMVVVIPFIYPKLWPMLLYDAAVNILFKPKKDSFTNKLISTSLFSKSSLTTETGYMHIQATKPDSIGVAMIDSPMGLAAYILEKYSCWSHRDYTNRPLGGLAEFTMDELITQVMIYWVTKSTPSSMRYYKEFFDNKNHSILLRYEVFALSQLVTTLL
;
A
#
# COMPACT_ATOMS: atom_id res chain seq x y z
N TYR A 1 31.95 -11.70 -29.22
CA TYR A 1 31.50 -10.63 -30.15
C TYR A 1 30.10 -11.00 -30.60
N SER A 2 28.99 -10.32 -30.31
CA SER A 2 28.68 -9.01 -29.71
C SER A 2 27.22 -9.09 -29.23
N THR A 3 26.96 -8.64 -28.00
CA THR A 3 25.62 -8.53 -27.39
C THR A 3 24.82 -7.36 -27.98
N PRO A 4 23.49 -7.50 -28.18
CA PRO A 4 22.58 -6.36 -28.21
C PRO A 4 21.72 -6.31 -26.94
N LYS A 5 21.65 -5.12 -26.34
CA LYS A 5 20.88 -4.78 -25.14
C LYS A 5 19.38 -4.81 -25.42
N GLU A 6 18.63 -5.49 -24.56
CA GLU A 6 17.18 -5.39 -24.48
C GLU A 6 16.75 -4.00 -23.98
N THR A 7 15.71 -3.43 -24.60
CA THR A 7 14.96 -2.29 -24.04
C THR A 7 13.48 -2.57 -24.27
N VAL A 8 12.84 -3.27 -23.33
CA VAL A 8 11.39 -3.42 -23.28
C VAL A 8 10.82 -2.26 -22.46
N LYS A 9 10.11 -1.36 -23.13
CA LYS A 9 9.32 -0.29 -22.49
C LYS A 9 8.07 -0.89 -21.84
N LEU A 10 8.05 -0.90 -20.51
CA LEU A 10 6.87 -1.22 -19.71
C LEU A 10 6.03 0.07 -19.51
N VAL A 11 4.79 0.08 -20.01
CA VAL A 11 3.81 1.14 -19.71
C VAL A 11 3.06 0.75 -18.44
N LEU A 12 3.40 1.36 -17.30
CA LEU A 12 2.66 1.27 -16.04
C LEU A 12 2.02 2.62 -15.72
N LEU A 13 0.69 2.64 -15.64
CA LEU A 13 -0.12 3.76 -15.18
C LEU A 13 -0.05 3.87 -13.63
N PHE A 14 0.79 4.78 -13.15
CA PHE A 14 0.86 5.28 -11.77
C PHE A 14 0.15 6.65 -11.69
N PRO A 15 -0.69 6.94 -10.68
CA PRO A 15 -0.89 8.32 -10.27
C PRO A 15 -0.77 8.45 -8.75
N LEU A 16 0.45 8.75 -8.27
CA LEU A 16 0.70 9.67 -7.13
C LEU A 16 2.20 9.93 -6.91
N SER A 17 3.10 9.13 -7.52
CA SER A 17 4.56 9.35 -7.42
C SER A 17 5.11 10.40 -8.39
N LEU A 18 4.34 10.82 -9.40
CA LEU A 18 4.81 11.80 -10.41
C LEU A 18 4.69 13.26 -9.97
N CYS A 19 3.86 13.60 -8.97
CA CYS A 19 3.83 14.98 -8.44
C CYS A 19 5.06 15.31 -7.57
N LEU A 20 5.71 14.31 -6.97
CA LEU A 20 6.89 14.54 -6.11
C LEU A 20 8.23 14.34 -6.83
N ARG A 21 8.29 13.56 -7.92
CA ARG A 21 9.52 13.44 -8.72
C ARG A 21 9.76 14.60 -9.69
N GLY A 22 8.73 15.34 -10.10
CA GLY A 22 8.88 16.56 -10.92
C GLY A 22 9.42 17.79 -10.18
N LEU A 23 9.53 17.73 -8.84
CA LEU A 23 10.03 18.80 -7.98
C LEU A 23 11.52 18.67 -7.64
N VAL A 24 12.18 17.55 -7.98
CA VAL A 24 13.58 17.28 -7.57
C VAL A 24 14.55 17.15 -8.74
N ASP A 25 14.10 17.09 -9.99
CA ASP A 25 15.01 16.88 -11.12
C ASP A 25 14.90 17.98 -12.19
N ARG A 26 15.57 19.10 -11.92
CA ARG A 26 16.01 20.06 -12.94
C ARG A 26 17.39 20.55 -12.56
N SER A 27 18.43 19.95 -13.14
CA SER A 27 19.55 20.65 -13.80
C SER A 27 20.68 19.68 -14.15
N TYR A 28 20.58 18.93 -15.25
CA TYR A 28 21.76 18.65 -16.08
C TYR A 28 21.35 18.61 -17.55
N LYS A 29 21.77 19.64 -18.29
CA LYS A 29 21.87 19.64 -19.75
C LYS A 29 23.21 19.03 -20.12
N ILE A 30 23.20 17.97 -20.93
CA ILE A 30 24.27 17.74 -21.89
C ILE A 30 23.65 17.92 -23.28
N TRP A 31 24.29 18.79 -24.05
CA TRP A 31 23.96 19.09 -25.43
C TRP A 31 24.29 17.90 -26.33
N CYS A 32 23.39 17.57 -27.25
CA CYS A 32 23.76 17.21 -28.61
C CYS A 32 22.65 17.64 -29.57
N THR A 33 23.01 18.56 -30.46
CA THR A 33 22.26 19.09 -31.61
C THR A 33 21.93 17.96 -32.60
N VAL A 34 20.65 17.82 -32.94
CA VAL A 34 20.04 18.11 -34.26
C VAL A 34 20.64 17.33 -35.43
N ASP A 35 19.86 16.38 -35.98
CA ASP A 35 19.43 16.53 -37.38
C ASP A 35 18.14 15.74 -37.71
N ASN A 36 17.19 16.47 -38.32
CA ASN A 36 16.11 16.06 -39.23
C ASN A 36 15.15 14.92 -38.81
N GLY A 37 13.82 15.11 -38.66
CA GLY A 37 12.92 16.20 -38.96
C GLY A 37 11.46 15.71 -38.89
N ARG A 38 10.53 16.65 -38.67
CA ARG A 38 9.06 16.57 -38.88
C ARG A 38 8.17 15.91 -37.80
N SER A 39 7.85 16.75 -36.81
CA SER A 39 6.52 17.11 -36.24
C SER A 39 5.25 16.31 -36.58
N PHE A 40 4.46 15.95 -35.54
CA PHE A 40 3.11 16.47 -35.22
C PHE A 40 2.59 15.91 -33.88
N ALA A 41 2.00 16.76 -33.01
CA ALA A 41 0.70 16.53 -32.33
C ALA A 41 0.46 17.33 -31.01
N LEU A 42 -0.67 18.06 -31.02
CA LEU A 42 -1.68 18.24 -29.97
C LEU A 42 -1.39 19.08 -28.71
N ARG A 43 -1.97 20.30 -28.72
CA ARG A 43 -2.35 21.12 -27.56
C ARG A 43 -3.52 20.46 -26.80
N GLN A 44 -3.34 20.15 -25.51
CA GLN A 44 -4.35 20.31 -24.44
C GLN A 44 -3.73 19.87 -23.09
N SER A 45 -3.07 20.78 -22.35
CA SER A 45 -2.71 20.54 -20.93
C SER A 45 -2.32 21.79 -20.10
N GLN A 46 -2.51 23.02 -20.60
CA GLN A 46 -1.98 24.22 -19.93
C GLN A 46 -2.94 24.99 -19.00
N VAL A 47 -4.15 24.48 -18.70
CA VAL A 47 -5.14 25.26 -17.94
C VAL A 47 -5.26 24.87 -16.46
N PHE A 48 -4.74 23.72 -16.01
CA PHE A 48 -5.04 23.21 -14.66
C PHE A 48 -4.03 23.57 -13.54
N THR A 49 -2.83 24.07 -13.87
CA THR A 49 -1.76 24.30 -12.87
C THR A 49 -1.65 25.73 -12.35
N SER A 50 -2.30 26.73 -12.97
CA SER A 50 -2.18 28.14 -12.57
C SER A 50 -3.22 28.61 -11.55
N ALA A 51 -4.31 27.88 -11.34
CA ALA A 51 -5.43 28.32 -10.49
C ALA A 51 -5.38 27.84 -9.02
N LEU A 52 -4.60 26.80 -8.69
CA LEU A 52 -4.59 26.19 -7.35
C LEU A 52 -3.59 26.82 -6.36
N CYS A 53 -2.48 27.41 -6.83
CA CYS A 53 -1.47 28.02 -5.96
C CYS A 53 -1.97 29.23 -5.14
N PRO A 54 -2.76 30.17 -5.70
CA PRO A 54 -3.19 31.35 -4.95
C PRO A 54 -4.16 31.02 -3.80
N ASN A 55 -5.05 30.04 -4.00
CA ASN A 55 -6.08 29.67 -3.02
C ASN A 55 -5.50 28.92 -1.81
N ILE A 56 -4.45 28.11 -2.02
CA ILE A 56 -3.74 27.41 -0.94
C ILE A 56 -2.93 28.43 -0.10
N ILE A 57 -2.28 29.40 -0.75
CA ILE A 57 -1.55 30.48 -0.07
C ILE A 57 -2.52 31.41 0.69
N ALA A 58 -3.71 31.68 0.15
CA ALA A 58 -4.75 32.45 0.82
C ALA A 58 -5.31 31.72 2.07
N ALA A 59 -5.54 30.41 1.98
CA ALA A 59 -5.96 29.59 3.12
C ALA A 59 -4.88 29.53 4.23
N MET A 60 -3.60 29.42 3.85
CA MET A 60 -2.48 29.48 4.81
C MET A 60 -2.35 30.84 5.49
N ARG A 61 -2.57 31.96 4.78
CA ARG A 61 -2.60 33.30 5.38
C ARG A 61 -3.78 33.50 6.31
N GLN A 62 -4.94 32.90 6.02
CA GLN A 62 -6.13 32.97 6.86
C GLN A 62 -5.98 32.13 8.14
N PHE A 63 -5.33 30.96 8.05
CA PHE A 63 -4.99 30.11 9.20
C PHE A 63 -3.95 30.76 10.13
N LEU A 64 -2.91 31.40 9.58
CA LEU A 64 -1.92 32.16 10.36
C LEU A 64 -2.53 33.41 11.04
N ARG A 65 -3.54 34.04 10.42
CA ARG A 65 -4.32 35.13 11.05
C ARG A 65 -5.22 34.65 12.18
N LEU A 66 -5.76 33.43 12.09
CA LEU A 66 -6.59 32.85 13.15
C LEU A 66 -5.76 32.44 14.38
N LEU A 67 -4.55 31.92 14.17
CA LEU A 67 -3.59 31.59 15.24
C LEU A 67 -3.01 32.81 15.96
N THR A 68 -3.03 33.99 15.33
CA THR A 68 -2.51 35.24 15.90
C THR A 68 -3.60 36.14 16.46
N SER A 69 -4.88 35.77 16.31
CA SER A 69 -6.00 36.54 16.87
C SER A 69 -6.24 36.18 18.35
N SER A 70 -5.93 37.10 19.24
CA SER A 70 -6.06 36.98 20.69
C SER A 70 -7.53 37.10 21.14
N THR A 71 -8.38 36.12 20.82
CA THR A 71 -9.73 36.04 21.41
C THR A 71 -10.01 34.69 22.07
N PRO A 72 -10.42 34.64 23.36
CA PRO A 72 -10.56 33.41 24.14
C PRO A 72 -11.65 32.42 23.67
N ARG A 73 -12.51 32.82 22.72
CA ARG A 73 -13.71 32.07 22.36
C ARG A 73 -13.45 30.87 21.44
N ASN A 74 -12.33 30.86 20.70
CA ASN A 74 -11.96 29.75 19.81
C ASN A 74 -11.12 28.66 20.50
N LEU A 75 -10.58 28.92 21.70
CA LEU A 75 -9.83 27.92 22.47
C LEU A 75 -10.77 26.89 23.13
N LEU A 76 -11.99 27.29 23.49
CA LEU A 76 -12.97 26.42 24.18
C LEU A 76 -13.57 25.33 23.27
N LEU A 77 -13.68 25.61 21.96
CA LEU A 77 -14.15 24.62 20.97
C LEU A 77 -13.07 23.59 20.61
N ALA A 78 -11.79 23.94 20.73
CA ALA A 78 -10.69 23.00 20.54
C ALA A 78 -10.48 22.07 21.75
N SER A 79 -10.77 22.53 22.97
CA SER A 79 -10.63 21.73 24.19
C SER A 79 -11.72 20.68 24.37
N ALA A 80 -12.93 20.89 23.84
CA ALA A 80 -14.03 19.95 23.98
C ALA A 80 -13.83 18.63 23.19
N SER A 81 -13.00 18.65 22.14
CA SER A 81 -12.69 17.45 21.33
C SER A 81 -11.47 16.66 21.81
N GLY A 82 -10.65 17.23 22.71
CA GLY A 82 -9.39 16.60 23.15
C GLY A 82 -9.44 15.87 24.49
N ILE A 83 -10.52 16.02 25.28
CA ILE A 83 -10.55 15.57 26.68
C ILE A 83 -11.22 14.18 26.85
N LEU A 84 -11.88 13.63 25.83
CA LEU A 84 -12.60 12.35 25.99
C LEU A 84 -11.75 11.07 25.76
N LEU A 85 -10.44 11.16 25.50
CA LEU A 85 -9.61 9.99 25.12
C LEU A 85 -8.35 9.76 25.97
N THR A 86 -8.16 10.47 27.09
CA THR A 86 -6.95 10.36 27.93
C THR A 86 -7.19 9.77 29.33
N GLY A 87 -8.38 9.23 29.61
CA GLY A 87 -8.67 8.58 30.90
C GLY A 87 -8.59 7.05 30.81
N THR A 88 -7.86 6.43 31.75
CA THR A 88 -7.73 4.97 32.03
C THR A 88 -6.92 4.18 30.97
N VAL A 89 -5.75 3.58 31.24
CA VAL A 89 -5.38 2.66 32.32
C VAL A 89 -3.88 2.77 32.65
N VAL A 90 -3.57 3.21 33.86
CA VAL A 90 -2.30 2.94 34.57
C VAL A 90 -2.62 1.88 35.61
N THR A 91 -2.37 0.60 35.34
CA THR A 91 -2.25 -0.44 36.39
C THR A 91 -1.51 -1.68 35.85
N ALA A 92 -0.29 -1.86 36.36
CA ALA A 92 0.38 -3.10 36.81
C ALA A 92 0.19 -4.43 36.04
N LEU A 93 1.32 -5.05 35.61
CA LEU A 93 1.78 -6.44 35.94
C LEU A 93 3.07 -6.82 35.12
N PRO A 94 3.85 -7.88 35.49
CA PRO A 94 5.27 -7.79 35.87
C PRO A 94 6.27 -8.34 34.81
N PRO A 95 7.60 -8.21 35.05
CA PRO A 95 8.63 -8.70 34.13
C PRO A 95 9.00 -10.15 34.45
N LYS A 96 8.89 -11.10 33.51
CA LYS A 96 9.66 -12.35 33.54
C LYS A 96 9.73 -13.05 32.17
N GLN A 97 10.96 -13.05 31.65
CA GLN A 97 11.71 -14.14 30.99
C GLN A 97 10.98 -15.23 30.21
N LEU A 98 11.38 -15.38 28.93
CA LEU A 98 11.67 -16.63 28.20
C LEU A 98 12.32 -16.20 26.85
N LEU A 99 13.64 -16.01 26.78
CA LEU A 99 14.62 -16.95 26.25
C LEU A 99 14.08 -17.80 25.08
N VAL A 100 14.55 -17.54 23.85
CA VAL A 100 15.11 -18.53 22.90
C VAL A 100 15.93 -17.76 21.83
N GLN A 101 17.24 -17.94 21.93
CA GLN A 101 18.29 -18.02 20.92
C GLN A 101 18.18 -17.23 19.60
N ARG A 102 19.20 -16.40 19.34
CA ARG A 102 19.96 -16.50 18.08
C ARG A 102 21.46 -16.31 18.30
N ARG A 103 22.19 -17.31 17.78
CA ARG A 103 23.65 -17.45 17.74
C ARG A 103 24.30 -16.30 16.97
N TYR A 104 25.48 -15.93 17.42
CA TYR A 104 26.49 -15.26 16.60
C TYR A 104 27.03 -16.22 15.54
N ALA A 105 27.35 -15.66 14.35
CA ALA A 105 27.82 -16.30 13.11
C ALA A 105 26.78 -17.16 12.35
N GLY A 106 26.51 -17.01 11.05
CA GLY A 106 27.05 -16.10 10.02
C GLY A 106 26.03 -15.00 9.66
N SER A 107 26.54 -13.78 9.53
CA SER A 107 25.80 -12.53 9.66
C SER A 107 25.30 -11.97 8.33
N ASP A 108 24.06 -12.29 7.95
CA ASP A 108 23.27 -11.52 7.00
C ASP A 108 22.15 -10.78 7.75
N ALA A 109 22.55 -9.64 8.32
CA ALA A 109 21.65 -8.54 8.63
C ALA A 109 21.89 -7.45 7.58
N PRO A 110 20.84 -6.72 7.11
CA PRO A 110 21.02 -5.68 6.09
C PRO A 110 21.95 -4.57 6.61
N PRO A 111 22.72 -3.92 5.72
CA PRO A 111 24.01 -3.35 6.05
C PRO A 111 23.90 -2.06 6.89
N ILE A 112 24.47 -2.10 8.08
CA ILE A 112 25.20 -0.96 8.62
C ILE A 112 26.50 -0.93 7.83
N GLU A 113 26.79 0.16 7.10
CA GLU A 113 28.03 0.34 6.33
C GLU A 113 29.26 0.10 7.22
N LYS A 114 29.73 -1.16 7.24
CA LYS A 114 31.13 -1.48 7.41
C LYS A 114 31.72 -1.45 6.01
N THR A 115 32.32 -0.32 5.61
CA THR A 115 33.36 -0.39 4.59
C THR A 115 34.53 -1.16 5.20
N SER A 116 34.94 -2.23 4.54
CA SER A 116 36.11 -3.07 4.81
C SER A 116 37.25 -2.28 5.47
N GLY A 117 37.73 -2.75 6.63
CA GLY A 117 38.85 -2.15 7.36
C GLY A 117 40.22 -2.28 6.68
N ASP A 118 40.27 -2.74 5.43
CA ASP A 118 41.51 -3.03 4.70
C ASP A 118 41.66 -2.20 3.40
N ASP A 119 40.67 -1.41 2.98
CA ASP A 119 40.77 -0.59 1.77
C ASP A 119 41.22 0.84 2.09
N LEU A 120 42.34 1.27 1.48
CA LEU A 120 42.83 2.63 1.58
C LEU A 120 41.80 3.61 1.00
N ASN A 121 41.50 4.69 1.73
CA ASN A 121 40.59 5.73 1.23
C ASN A 121 41.23 6.57 0.12
N ALA A 122 40.49 7.57 -0.41
CA ALA A 122 41.00 8.50 -1.43
C ALA A 122 42.26 9.29 -1.00
N LEU A 123 42.64 9.25 0.28
CA LEU A 123 43.85 9.87 0.83
C LEU A 123 45.02 8.88 0.98
N GLY A 124 44.83 7.60 0.65
CA GLY A 124 45.82 6.55 0.79
C GLY A 124 46.06 6.11 2.24
N ILE A 125 45.11 6.34 3.15
CA ILE A 125 45.23 6.04 4.59
C ILE A 125 43.96 5.37 5.13
N HIS A 126 44.11 4.62 6.22
CA HIS A 126 42.98 4.09 6.98
C HIS A 126 42.64 5.03 8.15
N LEU A 127 41.44 5.61 8.15
CA LEU A 127 40.99 6.53 9.19
C LEU A 127 40.21 5.78 10.27
N ARG A 128 40.56 5.98 11.53
CA ARG A 128 39.76 5.53 12.68
C ARG A 128 39.20 6.73 13.44
N VAL A 129 37.88 6.80 13.57
CA VAL A 129 37.13 7.91 14.15
C VAL A 129 36.54 7.49 15.50
N TYR A 130 36.97 8.13 16.58
CA TYR A 130 36.42 7.97 17.91
C TYR A 130 35.35 9.05 18.15
N GLN A 131 34.11 8.64 18.43
CA GLN A 131 32.99 9.57 18.52
C GLN A 131 31.99 9.29 19.65
N TYR A 132 31.09 10.24 19.86
CA TYR A 132 29.75 9.98 20.38
C TYR A 132 28.76 10.16 19.23
N HIS A 133 27.86 9.19 19.03
CA HIS A 133 26.92 9.20 17.90
C HIS A 133 26.09 10.50 17.80
N ASN A 134 25.72 11.09 18.93
CA ASN A 134 24.86 12.28 18.97
C ASN A 134 25.61 13.57 19.34
N CYS A 135 26.95 13.52 19.32
CA CYS A 135 27.75 14.72 19.50
C CYS A 135 27.68 15.58 18.23
N PRO A 136 27.28 16.87 18.32
CA PRO A 136 27.19 17.75 17.16
C PRO A 136 28.55 17.92 16.45
N PHE A 137 29.65 17.95 17.21
CA PHE A 137 31.01 17.98 16.65
C PHE A 137 31.38 16.70 15.90
N CYS A 138 30.91 15.53 16.35
CA CYS A 138 31.13 14.26 15.66
C CYS A 138 30.26 14.15 14.40
N SER A 139 29.00 14.60 14.45
CA SER A 139 28.10 14.62 13.30
C SER A 139 28.60 15.55 12.19
N LYS A 140 29.19 16.68 12.55
CA LYS A 140 29.91 17.57 11.62
C LYS A 140 31.02 16.84 10.86
N LEU A 141 31.88 16.09 11.57
CA LEU A 141 32.95 15.31 10.94
C LEU A 141 32.40 14.20 10.05
N ARG A 142 31.36 13.46 10.50
CA ARG A 142 30.74 12.41 9.68
C ARG A 142 30.11 12.95 8.41
N ALA A 143 29.41 14.08 8.48
CA ALA A 143 28.82 14.71 7.30
C ALA A 143 29.89 15.09 6.27
N PHE A 144 31.05 15.57 6.72
CA PHE A 144 32.21 15.80 5.86
C PHE A 144 32.74 14.50 5.23
N LEU A 145 33.02 13.47 6.04
CA LEU A 145 33.55 12.19 5.55
C LEU A 145 32.60 11.54 4.53
N GLN A 146 31.30 11.58 4.79
CA GLN A 146 30.25 11.06 3.89
C GLN A 146 30.15 11.86 2.59
N TYR A 147 30.18 13.19 2.66
CA TYR A 147 30.10 14.05 1.48
C TYR A 147 31.27 13.81 0.52
N PHE A 148 32.48 13.64 1.06
CA PHE A 148 33.68 13.36 0.27
C PHE A 148 33.95 11.87 0.02
N GLY A 149 33.06 10.97 0.45
CA GLY A 149 33.19 9.52 0.24
C GLY A 149 34.45 8.90 0.88
N LEU A 150 34.92 9.46 2.00
CA LEU A 150 36.10 8.94 2.72
C LEU A 150 35.68 7.78 3.62
N SER A 151 36.25 6.59 3.41
CA SER A 151 36.04 5.43 4.30
C SER A 151 36.72 5.65 5.66
N TYR A 152 36.08 5.17 6.72
CA TYR A 152 36.59 5.22 8.08
C TYR A 152 36.06 4.08 8.95
N GLU A 153 36.88 3.64 9.90
CA GLU A 153 36.47 2.78 11.01
C GLU A 153 35.86 3.64 12.12
N LEU A 154 34.70 3.24 12.63
CA LEU A 154 33.99 3.99 13.66
C LEU A 154 34.11 3.31 15.03
N VAL A 155 34.57 4.07 16.03
CA VAL A 155 34.68 3.63 17.41
C VAL A 155 33.77 4.48 18.30
N GLU A 156 32.73 3.88 18.86
CA GLU A 156 31.84 4.56 19.81
C GLU A 156 32.48 4.61 21.21
N VAL A 157 32.69 5.82 21.72
CA VAL A 157 33.34 6.05 23.02
C VAL A 157 32.30 5.99 24.13
N ASN A 158 32.58 5.26 25.22
CA ASN A 158 31.71 5.28 26.38
C ASN A 158 31.82 6.65 27.10
N PRO A 159 30.72 7.39 27.27
CA PRO A 159 30.76 8.74 27.82
C PRO A 159 31.08 8.79 29.32
N LEU A 160 30.85 7.69 30.05
CA LEU A 160 31.08 7.61 31.49
C LEU A 160 32.54 7.27 31.82
N ASN A 161 33.07 6.18 31.25
CA ASN A 161 34.41 5.68 31.59
C ASN A 161 35.50 6.08 30.59
N LYS A 162 35.13 6.50 29.37
CA LYS A 162 36.04 6.95 28.30
C LYS A 162 37.21 6.01 28.00
N LYS A 163 37.05 4.70 28.26
CA LYS A 163 38.13 3.69 28.11
C LYS A 163 38.72 3.67 26.71
N GLN A 164 37.88 3.83 25.69
CA GLN A 164 38.26 3.78 24.27
C GLN A 164 39.24 4.89 23.87
N ILE A 165 39.26 6.02 24.59
CA ILE A 165 40.19 7.14 24.37
C ILE A 165 41.21 7.24 25.52
N GLY A 166 41.46 6.14 26.23
CA GLY A 166 42.40 6.08 27.34
C GLY A 166 43.82 6.51 26.96
N PHE A 167 44.22 6.19 25.72
CA PHE A 167 45.54 6.50 25.14
C PHE A 167 45.80 7.99 24.90
N SER A 168 44.75 8.80 24.79
CA SER A 168 44.84 10.23 24.42
C SER A 168 44.76 11.14 25.63
N ASP A 169 45.62 12.16 25.72
CA ASP A 169 45.49 13.25 26.69
C ASP A 169 44.28 14.16 26.42
N TYR A 170 43.74 14.12 25.20
CA TYR A 170 42.53 14.82 24.82
C TYR A 170 41.30 13.98 25.20
N LYS A 171 40.66 14.33 26.33
CA LYS A 171 39.51 13.60 26.90
C LYS A 171 38.14 13.99 26.30
N LYS A 172 38.12 14.50 25.07
CA LYS A 172 36.93 14.92 24.29
C LYS A 172 36.91 14.18 22.94
N VAL A 173 35.78 14.23 22.24
CA VAL A 173 35.58 13.68 20.88
C VAL A 173 35.07 14.78 19.94
N PRO A 174 35.26 14.67 18.60
CA PRO A 174 35.89 13.56 17.88
C PRO A 174 37.42 13.53 18.01
N ILE A 175 37.98 12.33 17.91
CA ILE A 175 39.42 12.06 17.69
C ILE A 175 39.54 11.23 16.42
N VAL A 176 40.49 11.56 15.56
CA VAL A 176 40.83 10.75 14.38
C VAL A 176 42.26 10.28 14.48
N THR A 177 42.47 8.99 14.25
CA THR A 177 43.81 8.39 14.18
C THR A 177 44.02 7.70 12.84
N PHE A 178 45.24 7.76 12.32
CA PHE A 178 45.66 7.03 11.13
C PHE A 178 47.16 6.72 11.19
N ASP A 179 47.59 5.69 10.47
CA ASP A 179 48.99 5.24 10.47
C ASP A 179 49.75 5.77 9.24
N HIS A 180 50.86 6.48 9.48
CA HIS A 180 51.76 6.98 8.45
C HIS A 180 53.16 7.20 9.04
N GLY A 181 54.03 6.18 8.98
CA GLY A 181 55.35 6.21 9.65
C GLY A 181 55.30 6.20 11.19
N GLY A 182 54.09 6.08 11.75
CA GLY A 182 53.73 6.14 13.16
C GLY A 182 52.23 6.44 13.30
N THR A 183 51.63 6.24 14.48
CA THR A 183 50.21 6.56 14.71
C THR A 183 50.05 8.06 14.95
N ILE A 184 49.35 8.73 14.04
CA ILE A 184 49.08 10.16 14.09
C ILE A 184 47.69 10.39 14.67
N GLN A 185 47.57 11.36 15.59
CA GLN A 185 46.30 11.71 16.23
C GLN A 185 45.92 13.16 15.94
N LEU A 186 44.70 13.36 15.42
CA LEU A 186 44.09 14.67 15.24
C LEU A 186 42.90 14.82 16.17
N ASN A 187 42.79 16.01 16.77
CA ASN A 187 41.76 16.37 17.75
C ASN A 187 40.98 17.59 17.25
N ASP A 188 39.70 17.68 17.62
CA ASP A 188 38.76 18.74 17.20
C ASP A 188 38.24 18.58 15.76
N SER A 189 36.91 18.61 15.62
CA SER A 189 36.23 18.38 14.33
C SER A 189 36.62 19.38 13.25
N SER A 190 36.79 20.66 13.59
CA SER A 190 37.12 21.70 12.62
C SER A 190 38.55 21.59 12.14
N LEU A 191 39.47 21.28 13.04
CA LEU A 191 40.88 21.05 12.72
C LEU A 191 41.01 19.81 11.82
N ILE A 192 40.35 18.71 12.19
CA ILE A 192 40.33 17.47 11.39
C ILE A 192 39.78 17.76 9.99
N ILE A 193 38.66 18.46 9.87
CA ILE A 193 38.06 18.82 8.57
C ILE A 193 39.00 19.70 7.75
N SER A 194 39.60 20.73 8.35
CA SER A 194 40.55 21.63 7.66
C SER A 194 41.77 20.86 7.14
N PHE A 195 42.31 19.96 7.95
CA PHE A 195 43.44 19.11 7.57
C PHE A 195 43.08 18.19 6.40
N LEU A 196 41.99 17.42 6.54
CA LEU A 196 41.56 16.47 5.50
C LEU A 196 41.20 17.19 4.20
N GLN A 197 40.51 18.33 4.28
CA GLN A 197 40.23 19.14 3.09
C GLN A 197 41.51 19.68 2.45
N SER A 198 42.48 20.16 3.24
CA SER A 198 43.76 20.64 2.71
C SER A 198 44.53 19.53 2.00
N ARG A 199 44.44 18.30 2.51
CA ARG A 199 45.03 17.12 1.88
C ARG A 199 44.32 16.75 0.57
N LEU A 200 42.97 16.79 0.53
CA LEU A 200 42.19 16.55 -0.69
C LEU A 200 42.50 17.58 -1.78
N LEU A 201 42.70 18.84 -1.40
CA LEU A 201 43.01 19.93 -2.32
C LEU A 201 44.50 19.97 -2.74
N ASN A 202 45.41 19.39 -1.95
CA ASN A 202 46.83 19.27 -2.26
C ASN A 202 47.33 17.81 -2.18
N PRO A 203 47.02 16.97 -3.18
CA PRO A 203 47.50 15.59 -3.22
C PRO A 203 49.03 15.44 -3.24
N GLN A 204 49.77 16.48 -3.63
CA GLN A 204 51.23 16.47 -3.79
C GLN A 204 52.01 16.82 -2.52
N GLU A 205 51.38 17.46 -1.53
CA GLU A 205 52.02 17.79 -0.25
C GLU A 205 52.05 16.56 0.67
N SER A 206 53.16 16.37 1.38
CA SER A 206 53.29 15.25 2.33
C SER A 206 52.42 15.46 3.57
N PHE A 207 52.04 14.36 4.24
CA PHE A 207 51.26 14.44 5.46
C PHE A 207 52.02 15.20 6.56
N GLU A 208 53.33 15.00 6.69
CA GLU A 208 54.20 15.68 7.67
C GLU A 208 54.26 17.20 7.42
N SER A 209 54.41 17.60 6.16
CA SER A 209 54.40 19.01 5.75
C SER A 209 53.08 19.68 6.18
N LEU A 210 51.94 19.06 5.85
CA LEU A 210 50.63 19.59 6.24
C LEU A 210 50.40 19.58 7.76
N LEU A 211 50.85 18.53 8.47
CA LEU A 211 50.69 18.41 9.92
C LEU A 211 51.41 19.53 10.69
N ASN A 212 52.55 20.01 10.19
CA ASN A 212 53.26 21.14 10.80
C ASN A 212 52.40 22.41 10.85
N PHE A 213 51.52 22.62 9.87
CA PHE A 213 50.62 23.77 9.86
C PHE A 213 49.42 23.63 10.80
N TYR A 214 49.06 22.41 11.18
CA TYR A 214 47.93 22.09 12.06
C TYR A 214 48.35 21.60 13.45
N HIS A 215 49.63 21.78 13.81
CA HIS A 215 50.11 21.40 15.13
C HIS A 215 49.33 22.12 16.23
N SER A 216 48.95 21.37 17.26
CA SER A 216 48.04 21.82 18.29
C SER A 216 48.74 21.80 19.65
N THR A 217 48.81 22.94 20.33
CA THR A 217 49.42 23.03 21.67
C THR A 217 48.32 23.02 22.72
N LEU A 218 48.50 22.24 23.79
CA LEU A 218 47.60 22.26 24.94
C LEU A 218 47.95 23.46 25.83
N VAL A 219 47.02 24.39 26.02
CA VAL A 219 47.20 25.54 26.92
C VAL A 219 46.35 25.34 28.18
N GLU A 220 46.94 25.55 29.36
CA GLU A 220 46.23 25.56 30.63
C GLU A 220 45.69 26.96 30.95
N GLU A 221 44.37 27.09 31.04
CA GLU A 221 43.70 28.37 31.25
C GLU A 221 43.36 28.61 32.74
N GLY A 222 44.32 29.08 33.53
CA GLY A 222 44.09 29.55 34.90
C GLY A 222 43.33 28.58 35.84
N LYS A 223 42.71 29.10 36.92
CA LYS A 223 42.06 28.30 38.00
C LYS A 223 40.86 27.43 37.57
N ARG A 224 40.55 27.27 36.27
CA ARG A 224 39.51 26.37 35.77
C ARG A 224 40.16 25.18 35.06
N LYS A 225 39.95 23.96 35.59
CA LYS A 225 40.42 22.71 34.95
C LYS A 225 39.77 22.51 33.58
N GLY A 226 40.46 22.92 32.51
CA GLY A 226 40.15 22.59 31.12
C GLY A 226 41.34 22.96 30.22
N ARG A 227 41.94 21.96 29.56
CA ARG A 227 42.96 22.19 28.53
C ARG A 227 42.26 22.53 27.22
N GLU A 228 42.57 23.68 26.63
CA GLU A 228 42.14 24.00 25.26
C GLU A 228 43.24 23.67 24.26
N VAL A 229 42.79 23.21 23.09
CA VAL A 229 43.65 22.88 21.96
C VAL A 229 43.81 24.16 21.13
N LEU A 230 44.92 24.87 21.31
CA LEU A 230 45.20 26.07 20.55
C LEU A 230 45.88 25.68 19.24
N CYS A 231 45.18 25.84 18.12
CA CYS A 231 45.75 25.75 16.78
C CYS A 231 45.37 27.01 16.00
N PRO A 232 46.33 27.93 15.74
CA PRO A 232 46.06 29.19 15.03
C PRO A 232 45.44 28.99 13.64
N ASN A 233 45.70 27.85 13.00
CA ASN A 233 45.22 27.53 11.66
C ASN A 233 43.98 26.63 11.63
N LYS A 234 43.28 26.44 12.76
CA LYS A 234 42.12 25.53 12.91
C LYS A 234 41.08 25.59 11.78
N TYR A 235 40.80 26.79 11.26
CA TYR A 235 39.80 27.01 10.20
C TYR A 235 40.41 27.30 8.83
N ARG A 236 41.73 27.53 8.76
CA ARG A 236 42.41 27.83 7.49
C ARG A 236 42.55 26.56 6.66
N LEU A 237 42.63 26.72 5.35
CA LEU A 237 42.98 25.67 4.40
C LEU A 237 44.34 26.00 3.80
N MET A 238 45.22 25.00 3.69
CA MET A 238 46.47 25.14 2.96
C MET A 238 46.13 24.87 1.50
N LEU A 239 46.40 25.80 0.58
CA LEU A 239 46.03 25.72 -0.84
C LEU A 239 47.27 25.90 -1.71
N PRO A 240 47.29 25.39 -2.96
CA PRO A 240 48.38 25.67 -3.90
C PRO A 240 48.44 27.17 -4.22
N GLU A 241 49.64 27.71 -4.49
CA GLU A 241 49.86 29.15 -4.71
C GLU A 241 48.98 29.77 -5.81
N HIS A 242 48.59 29.01 -6.83
CA HIS A 242 47.75 29.47 -7.93
C HIS A 242 46.25 29.58 -7.57
N THR A 243 45.79 28.83 -6.57
CA THR A 243 44.37 28.76 -6.16
C THR A 243 44.02 29.80 -5.10
N ALA A 244 44.99 30.18 -4.27
CA ALA A 244 44.78 31.09 -3.14
C ALA A 244 44.40 32.52 -3.57
N LYS A 245 44.85 33.00 -4.74
CA LYS A 245 44.59 34.37 -5.21
C LYS A 245 43.20 34.59 -5.81
N VAL A 246 42.49 33.54 -6.21
CA VAL A 246 41.25 33.65 -7.02
C VAL A 246 39.99 33.75 -6.15
N ASN A 247 40.04 33.37 -4.87
CA ASN A 247 38.83 33.17 -4.03
C ASN A 247 38.94 33.67 -2.58
N ASP A 248 39.79 34.66 -2.30
CA ASP A 248 40.07 35.12 -0.92
C ASP A 248 38.82 35.58 -0.14
N GLU A 249 37.87 36.24 -0.79
CA GLU A 249 36.60 36.66 -0.15
C GLU A 249 35.68 35.47 0.19
N ALA A 250 35.55 34.51 -0.73
CA ALA A 250 34.74 33.32 -0.54
C ALA A 250 35.31 32.42 0.58
N LEU A 251 36.64 32.33 0.68
CA LEU A 251 37.32 31.60 1.76
C LEU A 251 37.13 32.28 3.11
N LYS A 252 37.17 33.62 3.17
CA LYS A 252 36.87 34.38 4.39
C LYS A 252 35.43 34.20 4.84
N GLU A 253 34.47 34.19 3.91
CA GLU A 253 33.06 33.94 4.21
C GLU A 253 32.84 32.51 4.73
N GLU A 254 33.38 31.51 4.04
CA GLU A 254 33.39 30.10 4.45
C GLU A 254 33.91 29.94 5.89
N MET A 255 35.11 30.46 6.15
CA MET A 255 35.75 30.42 7.48
C MET A 255 34.90 31.08 8.56
N LYS A 256 34.33 32.25 8.28
CA LYS A 256 33.44 32.97 9.22
C LYS A 256 32.26 32.09 9.64
N TRP A 257 31.65 31.41 8.69
CA TRP A 257 30.47 30.57 8.96
C TRP A 257 30.81 29.26 9.65
N ARG A 258 31.98 28.66 9.39
CA ARG A 258 32.49 27.53 10.20
C ARG A 258 32.77 27.91 11.65
N GLN A 259 33.32 29.12 11.87
CA GLN A 259 33.51 29.66 13.23
C GLN A 259 32.17 29.90 13.91
N TRP A 260 31.21 30.52 13.21
CA TRP A 260 29.86 30.72 13.73
C TRP A 260 29.18 29.39 14.15
N VAL A 261 29.37 28.31 13.38
CA VAL A 261 28.83 27.00 13.76
C VAL A 261 29.39 26.52 15.10
N ASP A 262 30.70 26.61 15.29
CA ASP A 262 31.36 26.14 16.51
C ASP A 262 31.08 27.06 17.72
N ASP A 263 31.13 28.37 17.52
CA ASP A 263 31.12 29.38 18.59
C ASP A 263 29.72 29.79 19.02
N LYS A 264 28.72 29.59 18.14
CA LYS A 264 27.34 30.04 18.37
C LYS A 264 26.32 28.94 18.14
N PHE A 265 26.28 28.35 16.95
CA PHE A 265 25.19 27.45 16.56
C PHE A 265 25.11 26.16 17.39
N VAL A 266 26.23 25.46 17.57
CA VAL A 266 26.28 24.20 18.32
C VAL A 266 25.81 24.37 19.77
N HIS A 267 26.04 25.55 20.34
CA HIS A 267 25.60 25.89 21.70
C HIS A 267 24.09 26.14 21.82
N LEU A 268 23.37 26.31 20.71
CA LEU A 268 21.89 26.38 20.69
C LEU A 268 21.24 25.00 20.76
N ILE A 269 21.94 23.96 20.29
CA ILE A 269 21.38 22.61 20.10
C ILE A 269 21.12 21.93 21.44
N SER A 270 22.15 21.82 22.30
CA SER A 270 22.02 21.08 23.56
C SER A 270 20.92 21.64 24.49
N PRO A 271 20.80 22.97 24.69
CA PRO A 271 19.70 23.53 25.46
C PRO A 271 18.31 23.21 24.87
N ASN A 272 18.19 23.16 23.55
CA ASN A 272 16.93 22.85 22.87
C ASN A 272 16.54 21.38 22.90
N VAL A 273 17.51 20.46 22.97
CA VAL A 273 17.27 19.02 23.08
C VAL A 273 16.96 18.62 24.54
N TYR A 274 17.58 19.29 25.52
CA TYR A 274 17.47 18.94 26.94
C TYR A 274 16.77 20.06 27.74
N ARG A 275 15.60 20.53 27.30
CA ARG A 275 14.93 21.70 27.93
C ARG A 275 14.37 21.37 29.30
N ASN A 276 13.83 20.16 29.45
CA ASN A 276 13.31 19.58 30.67
C ASN A 276 13.81 18.13 30.82
N LEU A 277 13.64 17.55 32.02
CA LEU A 277 14.15 16.21 32.31
C LEU A 277 13.48 15.12 31.45
N ASN A 278 12.19 15.24 31.13
CA ASN A 278 11.48 14.26 30.29
C ASN A 278 12.06 14.24 28.88
N GLU A 279 12.20 15.41 28.25
CA GLU A 279 12.83 15.54 26.93
C GLU A 279 14.28 15.01 26.95
N ALA A 280 15.00 15.19 28.05
CA ALA A 280 16.35 14.64 28.20
C ALA A 280 16.37 13.10 28.30
N PHE A 281 15.44 12.49 29.03
CA PHE A 281 15.32 11.04 29.10
C PHE A 281 14.87 10.45 27.76
N GLU A 282 13.92 11.09 27.07
CA GLU A 282 13.48 10.67 25.74
C GLU A 282 14.64 10.73 24.74
N ALA A 283 15.42 11.81 24.74
CA ALA A 283 16.60 11.93 23.90
C ALA A 283 17.61 10.80 24.17
N PHE A 284 17.89 10.49 25.44
CA PHE A 284 18.85 9.43 25.79
C PHE A 284 18.35 8.01 25.53
N ARG A 285 17.03 7.76 25.68
CA ARG A 285 16.43 6.48 25.25
C ARG A 285 16.53 6.32 23.74
N TRP A 286 16.21 7.37 23.00
CA TRP A 286 16.38 7.38 21.55
C TRP A 286 17.84 7.17 21.13
N PHE A 287 18.81 7.80 21.81
CA PHE A 287 20.24 7.56 21.58
C PHE A 287 20.62 6.09 21.77
N SER A 288 20.09 5.46 22.81
CA SER A 288 20.33 4.05 23.10
C SER A 288 19.80 3.11 22.01
N GLU A 289 18.70 3.46 21.36
CA GLU A 289 18.07 2.65 20.32
C GLU A 289 18.75 2.84 18.97
N VAL A 290 19.00 4.08 18.55
CA VAL A 290 19.55 4.39 17.21
C VAL A 290 21.04 4.04 17.10
N SER A 291 21.76 4.00 18.21
CA SER A 291 23.20 3.69 18.23
C SER A 291 23.51 2.23 18.58
N ASP A 292 22.50 1.35 18.60
CA ASP A 292 22.64 -0.07 18.97
C ASP A 292 23.46 -0.26 20.26
N TRP A 293 23.20 0.54 21.30
CA TRP A 293 23.99 0.50 22.54
C TRP A 293 23.89 -0.85 23.26
N ASP A 294 22.88 -1.66 22.96
CA ASP A 294 22.76 -3.06 23.41
C ASP A 294 23.91 -3.95 22.90
N LYS A 295 24.51 -3.63 21.75
CA LYS A 295 25.63 -4.37 21.17
C LYS A 295 27.00 -3.89 21.65
N VAL A 296 27.07 -2.66 22.16
CA VAL A 296 28.34 -1.98 22.51
C VAL A 296 28.56 -1.87 24.02
N PHE A 297 27.49 -1.72 24.81
CA PHE A 297 27.55 -1.53 26.25
C PHE A 297 26.73 -2.59 26.99
N SER A 298 27.14 -2.95 28.21
CA SER A 298 26.34 -3.85 29.04
C SER A 298 25.01 -3.20 29.44
N THR A 299 23.99 -4.01 29.77
CA THR A 299 22.66 -3.53 30.18
C THR A 299 22.72 -2.50 31.32
N TRP A 300 23.62 -2.73 32.29
CA TRP A 300 23.83 -1.81 33.42
C TRP A 300 24.48 -0.50 33.00
N GLU A 301 25.55 -0.55 32.18
CA GLU A 301 26.17 0.67 31.66
C GLU A 301 25.18 1.47 30.82
N ARG A 302 24.37 0.81 29.99
CA ARG A 302 23.34 1.44 29.15
C ARG A 302 22.29 2.16 29.99
N LEU A 303 21.75 1.49 31.02
CA LEU A 303 20.78 2.12 31.93
C LEU A 303 21.41 3.30 32.68
N MET A 304 22.65 3.17 33.14
CA MET A 304 23.37 4.27 33.78
C MET A 304 23.61 5.44 32.83
N ILE A 305 24.00 5.20 31.58
CA ILE A 305 24.17 6.25 30.57
C ILE A 305 22.84 6.94 30.29
N VAL A 306 21.74 6.20 30.14
CA VAL A 306 20.41 6.78 29.89
C VAL A 306 19.97 7.65 31.06
N TYR A 307 20.04 7.15 32.29
CA TYR A 307 19.48 7.88 33.43
C TYR A 307 20.42 8.94 34.00
N ALA A 308 21.69 8.60 34.25
CA ALA A 308 22.67 9.55 34.79
C ALA A 308 23.14 10.54 33.71
N GLY A 309 23.29 10.09 32.46
CA GLY A 309 23.67 10.95 31.35
C GLY A 309 22.59 11.98 30.98
N ALA A 310 21.32 11.58 30.91
CA ALA A 310 20.21 12.51 30.68
C ALA A 310 20.13 13.59 31.77
N THR A 311 20.26 13.17 33.04
CA THR A 311 20.24 14.08 34.18
C THR A 311 21.42 15.07 34.12
N ALA A 312 22.63 14.57 33.84
CA ALA A 312 23.82 15.42 33.70
C ALA A 312 23.65 16.42 32.53
N MET A 313 23.16 15.97 31.38
CA MET A 313 22.97 16.81 30.20
C MET A 313 21.88 17.86 30.38
N PHE A 314 20.83 17.57 31.15
CA PHE A 314 19.84 18.57 31.56
C PHE A 314 20.49 19.72 32.37
N PHE A 315 21.31 19.41 33.37
CA PHE A 315 22.00 20.45 34.15
C PHE A 315 23.05 21.20 33.33
N VAL A 316 23.78 20.51 32.45
CA VAL A 316 24.70 21.15 31.48
C VAL A 316 23.93 22.10 30.56
N SER A 317 22.77 21.68 30.05
CA SER A 317 21.87 22.52 29.24
C SER A 317 21.48 23.82 29.95
N LYS A 318 21.10 23.77 31.23
CA LYS A 318 20.79 24.97 32.03
C LYS A 318 22.00 25.88 32.25
N ARG A 319 23.19 25.30 32.45
CA ARG A 319 24.45 26.07 32.54
C ARG A 319 24.79 26.74 31.22
N LEU A 320 24.62 26.05 30.09
CA LEU A 320 24.84 26.59 28.74
C LEU A 320 23.85 27.70 28.43
N GLN A 321 22.57 27.52 28.76
CA GLN A 321 21.54 28.56 28.63
C GLN A 321 21.97 29.87 29.32
N LYS A 322 22.52 29.78 30.54
CA LYS A 322 23.03 30.94 31.28
C LYS A 322 24.36 31.49 30.70
N LYS A 323 25.29 30.62 30.32
CA LYS A 323 26.62 31.00 29.79
C LYS A 323 26.52 31.77 28.47
N TYR A 324 25.62 31.35 27.58
CA TYR A 324 25.44 31.94 26.25
C TYR A 324 24.26 32.93 26.19
N ASN A 325 23.71 33.33 27.35
CA ASN A 325 22.62 34.30 27.47
C ASN A 325 21.43 34.01 26.55
N LEU A 326 21.00 32.74 26.48
CA LEU A 326 19.89 32.32 25.63
C LEU A 326 18.55 32.74 26.23
N LYS A 327 17.56 32.98 25.37
CA LYS A 327 16.22 33.40 25.79
C LYS A 327 15.54 32.35 26.67
N THR A 328 14.55 32.78 27.45
CA THR A 328 13.71 31.89 28.26
C THR A 328 13.01 30.85 27.38
N ASN A 329 12.50 31.27 26.22
CA ASN A 329 12.03 30.37 25.17
C ASN A 329 13.21 29.95 24.28
N LEU A 330 13.78 28.77 24.59
CA LEU A 330 14.96 28.24 23.90
C LEU A 330 14.73 28.03 22.39
N ARG A 331 13.48 27.81 21.95
CA ARG A 331 13.15 27.63 20.52
C ARG A 331 13.31 28.92 19.74
N GLU A 332 13.00 30.07 20.33
CA GLU A 332 13.22 31.37 19.67
C GLU A 332 14.70 31.61 19.42
N SER A 333 15.58 31.32 20.39
CA SER A 333 17.02 31.44 20.17
C SER A 333 17.55 30.48 19.09
N LEU A 334 16.95 29.30 18.94
CA LEU A 334 17.28 28.40 17.83
C LEU A 334 16.80 28.95 16.49
N TYR A 335 15.57 29.47 16.43
CA TYR A 335 15.04 30.07 15.21
C TYR A 335 15.82 31.31 14.78
N GLU A 336 16.27 32.14 15.73
CA GLU A 336 17.15 33.28 15.44
C GLU A 336 18.49 32.84 14.85
N GLY A 337 19.10 31.77 15.40
CA GLY A 337 20.31 31.20 14.82
C GLY A 337 20.10 30.65 13.40
N CYS A 338 18.99 29.95 13.17
CA CYS A 338 18.64 29.46 11.83
C CYS A 338 18.37 30.61 10.85
N ASN A 339 17.70 31.68 11.29
CA ASN A 339 17.40 32.84 10.45
C ASN A 339 18.69 33.60 10.11
N GLU A 340 19.61 33.79 11.05
CA GLU A 340 20.91 34.41 10.80
C GLU A 340 21.71 33.67 9.70
N TRP A 341 21.63 32.34 9.68
CA TRP A 341 22.21 31.52 8.63
C TRP A 341 21.48 31.66 7.29
N LEU A 342 20.14 31.62 7.30
CA LEU A 342 19.32 31.74 6.07
C LEU A 342 19.44 33.13 5.44
N ASP A 343 19.50 34.18 6.25
CA ASP A 343 19.70 35.57 5.80
C ASP A 343 21.08 35.72 5.14
N ALA A 344 22.09 35.00 5.63
CA ALA A 344 23.41 34.97 5.03
C ALA A 344 23.45 34.22 3.70
N ILE A 345 22.72 33.11 3.57
CA ILE A 345 22.55 32.44 2.26
C ILE A 345 21.87 33.41 1.29
N GLY A 346 20.82 34.08 1.72
CA GLY A 346 20.04 35.01 0.89
C GLY A 346 19.17 34.29 -0.15
N PRO A 347 18.35 35.03 -0.91
CA PRO A 347 17.36 34.43 -1.82
C PRO A 347 17.94 33.92 -3.15
N SER A 348 19.19 34.27 -3.47
CA SER A 348 19.77 34.11 -4.82
C SER A 348 20.71 32.91 -4.98
N ARG A 349 21.18 32.30 -3.88
CA ARG A 349 22.05 31.10 -3.91
C ARG A 349 21.43 29.95 -3.11
N PRO A 350 21.54 28.69 -3.58
CA PRO A 350 21.00 27.54 -2.85
C PRO A 350 21.86 27.13 -1.64
N PHE A 351 23.16 27.43 -1.66
CA PHE A 351 24.12 27.19 -0.58
C PHE A 351 25.01 28.41 -0.37
N LEU A 352 25.71 28.53 0.77
CA LEU A 352 26.75 29.56 0.93
C LEU A 352 27.84 29.41 -0.15
N GLY A 353 28.18 28.18 -0.53
CA GLY A 353 29.10 27.86 -1.63
C GLY A 353 28.55 28.12 -3.05
N GLY A 354 27.35 28.70 -3.19
CA GLY A 354 26.71 28.90 -4.49
C GLY A 354 25.93 27.66 -4.92
N GLN A 355 26.25 27.09 -6.10
CA GLN A 355 25.55 25.92 -6.65
C GLN A 355 25.99 24.58 -6.03
N GLN A 356 27.15 24.55 -5.37
CA GLN A 356 27.64 23.39 -4.63
C GLN A 356 27.90 23.78 -3.17
N PRO A 357 27.67 22.89 -2.20
CA PRO A 357 27.89 23.20 -0.79
C PRO A 357 29.39 23.36 -0.51
N ASN A 358 29.76 24.42 0.20
CA ASN A 358 31.11 24.59 0.72
C ASN A 358 31.24 23.93 2.11
N LEU A 359 32.42 24.00 2.73
CA LEU A 359 32.63 23.40 4.04
C LEU A 359 31.68 23.97 5.10
N ALA A 360 31.34 25.27 5.06
CA ALA A 360 30.38 25.87 5.98
C ALA A 360 28.98 25.22 5.84
N ASP A 361 28.51 24.99 4.61
CA ASP A 361 27.23 24.31 4.34
C ASP A 361 27.23 22.85 4.87
N ILE A 362 28.33 22.12 4.65
CA ILE A 362 28.48 20.73 5.09
C ILE A 362 28.52 20.65 6.63
N VAL A 363 29.28 21.55 7.25
CA VAL A 363 29.46 21.63 8.70
C VAL A 363 28.16 22.05 9.41
N SER A 364 27.45 23.01 8.84
CA SER A 364 26.14 23.44 9.33
C SER A 364 25.12 22.32 9.19
N SER A 365 24.99 21.72 8.00
CA SER A 365 24.03 20.63 7.75
C SER A 365 24.28 19.36 8.58
N GLY A 366 25.55 19.00 8.83
CA GLY A 366 25.92 17.93 9.75
C GLY A 366 25.56 18.23 11.21
N SER A 367 25.55 19.50 11.61
CA SER A 367 25.09 19.95 12.93
C SER A 367 23.56 19.97 13.04
N HIS A 368 22.84 20.07 11.91
CA HIS A 368 21.37 20.09 11.82
C HIS A 368 20.71 18.70 11.85
N MET A 369 21.46 17.59 11.94
CA MET A 369 20.93 16.25 11.68
C MET A 369 19.97 15.72 12.78
N SER A 370 18.72 16.17 12.71
CA SER A 370 17.48 15.54 13.20
C SER A 370 16.39 15.61 12.11
N LYS A 371 16.80 15.41 10.85
CA LYS A 371 15.92 15.53 9.66
C LYS A 371 14.82 14.46 9.59
N ALA A 372 14.94 13.34 10.31
CA ALA A 372 13.93 12.27 10.29
C ALA A 372 12.64 12.62 11.06
N ILE A 373 12.70 13.52 12.05
CA ILE A 373 11.58 13.77 12.97
C ILE A 373 10.57 14.77 12.36
N TRP A 374 11.05 15.79 11.64
CA TRP A 374 10.17 16.84 11.10
C TRP A 374 9.36 16.42 9.87
N CYS A 375 9.93 15.60 8.98
CA CYS A 375 9.16 15.03 7.86
C CYS A 375 8.05 14.10 8.36
N SER A 376 8.31 13.33 9.41
CA SER A 376 7.34 12.41 10.00
C SER A 376 6.15 13.16 10.63
N ILE A 377 6.42 14.21 11.41
CA ILE A 377 5.37 15.02 12.06
C ILE A 377 4.55 15.81 11.03
N PHE A 378 5.18 16.36 9.99
CA PHE A 378 4.48 17.09 8.93
C PHE A 378 3.54 16.18 8.13
N VAL A 379 3.99 14.98 7.77
CA VAL A 379 3.16 13.97 7.08
C VAL A 379 1.97 13.55 7.95
N SER A 380 2.18 13.35 9.26
CA SER A 380 1.09 12.99 10.18
C SER A 380 0.03 14.09 10.33
N ILE A 381 0.45 15.36 10.47
CA ILE A 381 -0.47 16.49 10.65
C ILE A 381 -1.27 16.76 9.36
N VAL A 382 -0.63 16.71 8.20
CA VAL A 382 -1.31 16.87 6.89
C VAL A 382 -2.30 15.74 6.68
N SER A 383 -1.92 14.49 6.99
CA SER A 383 -2.82 13.33 6.88
C SER A 383 -4.02 13.46 7.81
N MET A 384 -3.82 13.95 9.03
CA MET A 384 -4.89 14.16 10.00
C MET A 384 -5.84 15.29 9.58
N LEU A 385 -5.32 16.42 9.08
CA LEU A 385 -6.13 17.53 8.57
C LEU A 385 -6.93 17.15 7.32
N VAL A 386 -6.33 16.42 6.38
CA VAL A 386 -7.03 15.87 5.21
C VAL A 386 -8.12 14.90 5.65
N GLY A 387 -7.83 14.02 6.62
CA GLY A 387 -8.81 13.14 7.24
C GLY A 387 -10.01 13.91 7.82
N CYS A 388 -9.76 14.92 8.66
CA CYS A 388 -10.80 15.73 9.31
C CYS A 388 -11.63 16.56 8.33
N LEU A 389 -11.03 17.09 7.26
CA LEU A 389 -11.73 17.88 6.23
C LEU A 389 -12.59 17.00 5.30
N LEU A 390 -12.18 15.75 5.09
CA LEU A 390 -12.90 14.82 4.22
C LEU A 390 -13.96 13.99 4.97
N LEU A 391 -13.79 13.78 6.28
CA LEU A 391 -14.70 13.05 7.17
C LEU A 391 -16.19 13.40 6.99
N PRO A 392 -16.62 14.68 6.96
CA PRO A 392 -18.04 15.03 6.76
C PRO A 392 -18.58 14.64 5.38
N LYS A 393 -17.75 14.72 4.33
CA LYS A 393 -18.12 14.25 2.98
C LYS A 393 -18.10 12.72 2.88
N TRP A 394 -17.37 12.05 3.75
CA TRP A 394 -17.23 10.59 3.79
C TRP A 394 -18.32 9.91 4.61
N LEU A 395 -18.96 10.63 5.54
CA LEU A 395 -20.03 10.11 6.38
C LEU A 395 -21.41 10.20 5.74
N ASN A 396 -21.64 11.16 4.83
CA ASN A 396 -22.91 11.30 4.12
C ASN A 396 -22.97 10.33 2.94
N ASP A 397 -23.87 9.35 2.99
CA ASP A 397 -24.09 8.44 1.87
C ASP A 397 -24.72 9.20 0.69
N PRO A 398 -24.17 9.08 -0.54
CA PRO A 398 -24.76 9.73 -1.71
C PRO A 398 -26.16 9.17 -1.94
N PRO A 399 -27.18 9.96 -2.31
CA PRO A 399 -28.56 9.48 -2.46
C PRO A 399 -28.62 8.25 -3.39
N LEU A 400 -29.56 7.33 -3.12
CA LEU A 400 -29.81 6.22 -4.04
C LEU A 400 -30.16 6.82 -5.42
N PRO A 401 -29.57 6.30 -6.51
CA PRO A 401 -29.90 6.77 -7.84
C PRO A 401 -31.37 6.46 -8.14
N GLU A 402 -31.96 7.30 -8.95
CA GLU A 402 -33.33 7.11 -9.41
C GLU A 402 -33.38 5.86 -10.30
N VAL A 403 -34.17 4.87 -9.87
CA VAL A 403 -34.30 3.59 -10.57
C VAL A 403 -35.51 3.68 -11.49
N SER A 404 -35.30 4.10 -12.74
CA SER A 404 -36.35 4.18 -13.76
C SER A 404 -36.38 2.93 -14.62
N ASP A 405 -37.57 2.42 -14.94
CA ASP A 405 -37.77 1.28 -15.85
C ASP A 405 -36.96 1.39 -17.14
N GLY A 406 -36.36 0.28 -17.54
CA GLY A 406 -35.62 0.14 -18.78
C GLY A 406 -36.41 -0.63 -19.83
N TYR A 407 -35.86 -0.67 -21.04
CA TYR A 407 -36.29 -1.61 -22.07
C TYR A 407 -35.05 -2.09 -22.81
N PHE A 408 -34.80 -3.40 -22.75
CA PHE A 408 -33.59 -4.03 -23.26
C PHE A 408 -33.86 -4.97 -24.44
N GLY A 409 -35.13 -5.09 -24.83
CA GLY A 409 -35.55 -5.80 -26.03
C GLY A 409 -35.09 -5.13 -27.32
N GLU A 410 -35.29 -5.85 -28.43
CA GLU A 410 -34.97 -5.36 -29.76
C GLU A 410 -35.96 -4.26 -30.21
N GLY A 411 -35.48 -3.34 -31.06
CA GLY A 411 -36.32 -2.32 -31.69
C GLY A 411 -36.90 -1.27 -30.74
N ALA A 412 -38.06 -0.74 -31.10
CA ALA A 412 -38.80 0.23 -30.30
C ALA A 412 -39.36 -0.40 -29.02
N TRP A 413 -39.73 0.43 -28.05
CA TRP A 413 -40.39 -0.04 -26.84
C TRP A 413 -41.71 -0.73 -27.16
N LYS A 414 -41.97 -1.85 -26.49
CA LYS A 414 -43.26 -2.54 -26.45
C LYS A 414 -43.62 -2.86 -25.00
N ALA A 415 -44.91 -2.94 -24.71
CA ALA A 415 -45.38 -3.44 -23.42
C ALA A 415 -45.01 -4.93 -23.26
N ASP A 416 -44.66 -5.33 -22.03
CA ASP A 416 -44.31 -6.72 -21.72
C ASP A 416 -45.56 -7.60 -21.73
N ASN A 417 -45.43 -8.82 -22.27
CA ASN A 417 -46.41 -9.87 -22.01
C ASN A 417 -46.24 -10.42 -20.58
N GLU A 418 -47.23 -10.18 -19.73
CA GLU A 418 -47.16 -10.58 -18.32
C GLU A 418 -47.37 -12.08 -18.07
N LEU A 419 -47.71 -12.87 -19.09
CA LEU A 419 -47.92 -14.30 -18.93
C LEU A 419 -46.63 -15.01 -18.47
N VAL A 420 -46.78 -15.89 -17.49
CA VAL A 420 -45.75 -16.84 -17.08
C VAL A 420 -46.03 -18.16 -17.80
N VAL A 421 -45.13 -18.53 -18.71
CA VAL A 421 -45.30 -19.71 -19.56
C VAL A 421 -44.30 -20.80 -19.17
N PRO A 422 -44.71 -22.09 -19.14
CA PRO A 422 -43.77 -23.19 -18.95
C PRO A 422 -42.73 -23.23 -20.07
N LEU A 423 -41.49 -23.53 -19.73
CA LEU A 423 -40.40 -23.79 -20.65
C LEU A 423 -39.99 -25.25 -20.52
N ARG A 424 -39.68 -25.90 -21.66
CA ARG A 424 -38.99 -27.19 -21.67
C ARG A 424 -37.69 -27.04 -22.45
N ILE A 425 -36.59 -27.46 -21.86
CA ILE A 425 -35.28 -27.47 -22.53
C ILE A 425 -35.33 -28.57 -23.60
N SER A 426 -35.09 -28.18 -24.84
CA SER A 426 -35.10 -29.10 -25.98
C SER A 426 -34.06 -28.63 -26.99
N VAL A 427 -32.93 -29.33 -27.06
CA VAL A 427 -31.85 -29.07 -28.00
C VAL A 427 -32.03 -29.94 -29.24
N ALA A 428 -31.95 -29.36 -30.43
CA ALA A 428 -32.08 -30.11 -31.69
C ALA A 428 -30.90 -31.08 -31.88
N ASP A 429 -31.15 -32.27 -32.43
CA ASP A 429 -30.09 -33.24 -32.75
C ASP A 429 -29.00 -32.64 -33.64
N SER A 430 -29.37 -31.74 -34.56
CA SER A 430 -28.42 -31.06 -35.44
C SER A 430 -27.39 -30.19 -34.70
N GLU A 431 -27.74 -29.62 -33.54
CA GLU A 431 -26.79 -28.85 -32.72
C GLU A 431 -25.82 -29.78 -31.98
N LEU A 432 -26.27 -30.99 -31.62
CA LEU A 432 -25.40 -32.01 -31.01
C LEU A 432 -24.47 -32.65 -32.04
N ASP A 433 -24.97 -32.86 -33.27
CA ASP A 433 -24.17 -33.36 -34.39
C ASP A 433 -23.08 -32.34 -34.78
N ASP A 434 -23.42 -31.04 -34.84
CA ASP A 434 -22.43 -29.98 -35.08
C ASP A 434 -21.37 -29.93 -33.97
N LEU A 435 -21.78 -29.99 -32.70
CA LEU A 435 -20.88 -30.08 -31.56
C LEU A 435 -19.92 -31.26 -31.70
N ARG A 436 -20.46 -32.46 -31.99
CA ARG A 436 -19.66 -33.68 -32.14
C ARG A 436 -18.61 -33.53 -33.25
N GLN A 437 -19.01 -33.03 -34.42
CA GLN A 437 -18.09 -32.81 -35.53
C GLN A 437 -16.97 -31.81 -35.18
N ARG A 438 -17.29 -30.75 -34.42
CA ARG A 438 -16.29 -29.77 -33.95
C ARG A 438 -15.35 -30.35 -32.92
N LEU A 439 -15.85 -31.18 -32.00
CA LEU A 439 -15.03 -31.89 -31.02
C LEU A 439 -14.07 -32.85 -31.71
N GLU A 440 -14.54 -33.65 -32.67
CA GLU A 440 -13.71 -34.60 -33.45
C GLU A 440 -12.59 -33.88 -34.22
N ARG A 441 -12.87 -32.68 -34.74
CA ARG A 441 -11.91 -31.86 -35.51
C ARG A 441 -11.08 -30.89 -34.66
N SER A 442 -11.28 -30.88 -33.35
CA SER A 442 -10.61 -29.91 -32.47
C SER A 442 -9.10 -30.16 -32.42
N ILE A 443 -8.33 -29.13 -32.75
CA ILE A 443 -6.87 -29.12 -32.60
C ILE A 443 -6.55 -28.68 -31.17
N ILE A 444 -5.89 -29.57 -30.41
CA ILE A 444 -5.41 -29.28 -29.05
C ILE A 444 -3.92 -28.92 -29.15
N PRO A 445 -3.51 -27.71 -28.74
CA PRO A 445 -2.11 -27.30 -28.83
C PRO A 445 -1.24 -28.03 -27.80
N ASP A 446 0.05 -28.16 -28.11
CA ASP A 446 1.05 -28.69 -27.18
C ASP A 446 1.15 -27.81 -25.94
N SER A 447 1.38 -28.42 -24.78
CA SER A 447 1.56 -27.74 -23.51
C SER A 447 3.03 -27.64 -23.12
N ILE A 448 3.36 -26.64 -22.33
CA ILE A 448 4.69 -26.53 -21.72
C ILE A 448 4.85 -27.68 -20.72
N GLU A 449 5.96 -28.40 -20.82
CA GLU A 449 6.32 -29.49 -19.91
C GLU A 449 6.33 -29.01 -18.45
N ASP A 450 5.75 -29.80 -17.54
CA ASP A 450 5.69 -29.54 -16.10
C ASP A 450 5.05 -28.21 -15.65
N ALA A 451 4.40 -27.46 -16.54
CA ALA A 451 3.78 -26.17 -16.23
C ALA A 451 2.47 -26.27 -15.43
N LYS A 452 1.95 -27.49 -15.23
CA LYS A 452 0.65 -27.75 -14.56
C LYS A 452 -0.43 -26.79 -15.05
N LEU A 453 -1.14 -26.10 -14.16
CA LEU A 453 -2.17 -25.11 -14.53
C LEU A 453 -1.68 -23.65 -14.51
N ASP A 454 -0.36 -23.41 -14.38
CA ASP A 454 0.17 -22.04 -14.30
C ASP A 454 -0.10 -21.23 -15.59
N TYR A 455 -0.32 -21.92 -16.72
CA TYR A 455 -0.69 -21.35 -18.01
C TYR A 455 -2.14 -21.64 -18.43
N GLY A 456 -2.97 -22.15 -17.51
CA GLY A 456 -4.34 -22.62 -17.77
C GLY A 456 -4.43 -24.13 -17.97
N LEU A 457 -5.55 -24.62 -18.50
CA LEU A 457 -5.75 -26.07 -18.71
C LEU A 457 -4.82 -26.62 -19.78
N THR A 458 -4.06 -27.68 -19.43
CA THR A 458 -3.11 -28.33 -20.33
C THR A 458 -3.80 -29.19 -21.39
N GLY A 459 -3.10 -29.43 -22.48
CA GLY A 459 -3.52 -30.27 -23.60
C GLY A 459 -3.87 -31.69 -23.17
N ASP A 460 -3.17 -32.26 -22.19
CA ASP A 460 -3.50 -33.58 -21.62
C ASP A 460 -4.87 -33.59 -20.93
N ILE A 461 -5.18 -32.51 -20.19
CA ILE A 461 -6.48 -32.36 -19.51
C ILE A 461 -7.58 -32.16 -20.54
N LEU A 462 -7.37 -31.28 -21.51
CA LEU A 462 -8.31 -31.02 -22.58
C LEU A 462 -8.56 -32.27 -23.45
N THR A 463 -7.53 -33.09 -23.69
CA THR A 463 -7.68 -34.35 -24.43
C THR A 463 -8.57 -35.33 -23.68
N LYS A 464 -8.40 -35.44 -22.35
CA LYS A 464 -9.26 -36.29 -21.51
C LYS A 464 -10.70 -35.79 -21.50
N ILE A 465 -10.90 -34.48 -21.36
CA ILE A 465 -12.24 -33.86 -21.42
C ILE A 465 -12.88 -34.13 -22.78
N ARG A 466 -12.16 -33.91 -23.89
CA ARG A 466 -12.65 -34.17 -25.25
C ARG A 466 -13.05 -35.64 -25.43
N ASN A 467 -12.21 -36.56 -24.97
CA ASN A 467 -12.48 -37.99 -25.12
C ASN A 467 -13.71 -38.43 -24.30
N TYR A 468 -13.86 -37.93 -23.08
CA TYR A 468 -15.05 -38.20 -22.27
C TYR A 468 -16.30 -37.59 -22.92
N TRP A 469 -16.20 -36.34 -23.39
CA TRP A 469 -17.31 -35.63 -24.04
C TRP A 469 -17.79 -36.34 -25.31
N LEU A 470 -16.87 -36.91 -26.10
CA LEU A 470 -17.21 -37.64 -27.33
C LEU A 470 -17.79 -39.04 -27.10
N ASN A 471 -17.31 -39.74 -26.07
CA ASN A 471 -17.52 -41.19 -25.95
C ASN A 471 -18.37 -41.62 -24.75
N GLU A 472 -18.47 -40.79 -23.71
CA GLU A 472 -19.10 -41.17 -22.43
C GLU A 472 -20.23 -40.22 -22.02
N TYR A 473 -20.08 -38.92 -22.29
CA TYR A 473 -21.08 -37.92 -21.92
C TYR A 473 -22.35 -38.02 -22.79
N ASP A 474 -23.51 -38.05 -22.13
CA ASP A 474 -24.82 -38.08 -22.79
C ASP A 474 -25.63 -36.82 -22.45
N TRP A 475 -25.73 -35.90 -23.44
CA TRP A 475 -26.55 -34.71 -23.30
C TRP A 475 -28.03 -35.02 -23.08
N ARG A 476 -28.59 -36.08 -23.66
CA ARG A 476 -30.02 -36.38 -23.53
C ARG A 476 -30.38 -36.76 -22.10
N LYS A 477 -29.49 -37.49 -21.42
CA LYS A 477 -29.61 -37.78 -19.99
C LYS A 477 -29.48 -36.51 -19.12
N ALA A 478 -28.55 -35.63 -19.46
CA ALA A 478 -28.41 -34.33 -18.78
C ALA A 478 -29.64 -33.44 -18.99
N GLU A 479 -30.16 -33.38 -20.21
CA GLU A 479 -31.37 -32.64 -20.60
C GLU A 479 -32.62 -33.16 -19.88
N GLU A 480 -32.77 -34.47 -19.73
CA GLU A 480 -33.84 -35.06 -18.91
C GLU A 480 -33.71 -34.64 -17.45
N SER A 481 -32.49 -34.69 -16.90
CA SER A 481 -32.22 -34.30 -15.51
C SER A 481 -32.48 -32.81 -15.26
N LEU A 482 -32.15 -31.95 -16.22
CA LEU A 482 -32.48 -30.52 -16.16
C LEU A 482 -33.99 -30.30 -16.22
N ASN A 483 -34.69 -30.96 -17.15
CA ASN A 483 -36.14 -30.87 -17.29
C ASN A 483 -36.94 -31.55 -16.15
N ALA A 484 -36.28 -32.17 -15.18
CA ALA A 484 -36.92 -32.63 -13.95
C ALA A 484 -37.37 -31.45 -13.06
N PHE A 485 -36.82 -30.25 -13.28
CA PHE A 485 -37.28 -29.02 -12.65
C PHE A 485 -38.38 -28.32 -13.46
N ASN A 486 -39.20 -27.55 -12.78
CA ASN A 486 -40.26 -26.73 -13.33
C ASN A 486 -39.68 -25.40 -13.85
N HIS A 487 -39.36 -25.36 -15.14
CA HIS A 487 -38.86 -24.18 -15.83
C HIS A 487 -40.00 -23.32 -16.37
N TYR A 488 -39.81 -21.99 -16.29
CA TYR A 488 -40.74 -20.99 -16.78
C TYR A 488 -40.01 -19.85 -17.47
N GLN A 489 -40.76 -19.08 -18.27
CA GLN A 489 -40.35 -17.83 -18.87
C GLN A 489 -41.44 -16.77 -18.75
N THR A 490 -41.04 -15.51 -18.67
CA THR A 490 -41.97 -14.36 -18.73
C THR A 490 -41.25 -13.11 -19.23
N GLU A 491 -41.97 -12.18 -19.88
CA GLU A 491 -41.36 -10.93 -20.34
C GLU A 491 -41.29 -9.89 -19.21
N ILE A 492 -40.09 -9.30 -19.05
CA ILE A 492 -39.81 -8.19 -18.13
C ILE A 492 -38.82 -7.22 -18.79
N GLU A 493 -39.21 -5.96 -18.93
CA GLU A 493 -38.42 -4.89 -19.55
C GLU A 493 -37.92 -5.24 -20.97
N GLY A 494 -38.77 -5.89 -21.75
CA GLY A 494 -38.50 -6.32 -23.12
C GLY A 494 -37.62 -7.56 -23.25
N LEU A 495 -37.32 -8.27 -22.15
CA LEU A 495 -36.55 -9.51 -22.15
C LEU A 495 -37.39 -10.69 -21.69
N SER A 496 -37.30 -11.82 -22.40
CA SER A 496 -37.78 -13.11 -21.88
C SER A 496 -36.81 -13.63 -20.81
N ILE A 497 -37.26 -13.64 -19.56
CA ILE A 497 -36.47 -14.07 -18.40
C ILE A 497 -36.85 -15.51 -18.05
N HIS A 498 -35.87 -16.40 -18.09
CA HIS A 498 -35.99 -17.79 -17.67
C HIS A 498 -35.78 -17.92 -16.15
N PHE A 499 -36.57 -18.79 -15.52
CA PHE A 499 -36.38 -19.17 -14.13
C PHE A 499 -36.94 -20.57 -13.83
N ILE A 500 -36.36 -21.23 -12.84
CA ILE A 500 -36.97 -22.38 -12.16
C ILE A 500 -37.87 -21.87 -11.05
N HIS A 501 -39.04 -22.48 -10.87
CA HIS A 501 -39.91 -22.23 -9.72
C HIS A 501 -40.39 -23.55 -9.12
N GLU A 502 -39.76 -23.95 -8.01
CA GLU A 502 -40.15 -25.12 -7.24
C GLU A 502 -40.88 -24.73 -5.96
N LYS A 503 -41.95 -25.48 -5.65
CA LYS A 503 -42.72 -25.31 -4.42
C LYS A 503 -42.51 -26.53 -3.52
N PRO A 504 -42.47 -26.35 -2.20
CA PRO A 504 -42.45 -27.48 -1.29
C PRO A 504 -43.73 -28.31 -1.43
N PRO A 505 -43.70 -29.61 -1.06
CA PRO A 505 -44.89 -30.43 -1.02
C PRO A 505 -46.00 -29.79 -0.17
N ALA A 506 -47.22 -29.75 -0.70
CA ALA A 506 -48.38 -29.17 -0.02
C ALA A 506 -48.62 -29.86 1.34
N ASP A 507 -49.04 -29.07 2.33
CA ASP A 507 -49.42 -29.50 3.68
C ASP A 507 -48.35 -30.26 4.49
N LYS A 508 -47.10 -30.29 4.02
CA LYS A 508 -45.99 -30.96 4.71
C LYS A 508 -45.26 -30.08 5.71
N TYR A 509 -45.29 -28.76 5.50
CA TYR A 509 -44.52 -27.77 6.27
C TYR A 509 -45.41 -26.63 6.75
N ASN A 510 -45.25 -26.24 8.01
CA ASN A 510 -45.93 -25.07 8.59
C ASN A 510 -45.19 -23.76 8.30
N HIS A 511 -43.89 -23.84 8.01
CA HIS A 511 -43.02 -22.69 7.79
C HIS A 511 -42.44 -22.76 6.38
N VAL A 512 -43.03 -22.01 5.46
CA VAL A 512 -42.58 -21.91 4.06
C VAL A 512 -42.19 -20.47 3.74
N TYR A 513 -40.96 -20.26 3.30
CA TYR A 513 -40.46 -18.95 2.90
C TYR A 513 -40.03 -18.93 1.43
N PRO A 514 -40.38 -17.91 0.64
CA PRO A 514 -39.84 -17.77 -0.71
C PRO A 514 -38.37 -17.37 -0.67
N ILE A 515 -37.54 -18.02 -1.48
CA ILE A 515 -36.11 -17.71 -1.63
C ILE A 515 -35.76 -17.56 -3.12
N LEU A 516 -35.04 -16.49 -3.43
CA LEU A 516 -34.49 -16.24 -4.76
C LEU A 516 -32.99 -16.57 -4.74
N LEU A 517 -32.57 -17.57 -5.53
CA LEU A 517 -31.18 -17.99 -5.68
C LEU A 517 -30.60 -17.46 -6.99
N VAL A 518 -29.60 -16.59 -6.93
CA VAL A 518 -29.04 -15.93 -8.11
C VAL A 518 -27.61 -16.38 -8.33
N HIS A 519 -27.35 -16.95 -9.51
CA HIS A 519 -26.02 -17.43 -9.90
C HIS A 519 -25.11 -16.30 -10.41
N GLY A 520 -23.84 -16.61 -10.65
CA GLY A 520 -22.90 -15.73 -11.35
C GLY A 520 -22.24 -16.35 -12.58
N TRP A 521 -21.00 -15.96 -12.86
CA TRP A 521 -20.21 -16.41 -14.01
C TRP A 521 -18.93 -17.14 -13.54
N PRO A 522 -18.46 -18.20 -14.24
CA PRO A 522 -19.00 -18.84 -15.44
C PRO A 522 -20.07 -19.91 -15.13
N SER A 523 -20.80 -19.72 -14.04
CA SER A 523 -21.87 -20.61 -13.58
C SER A 523 -23.20 -20.36 -14.31
N SER A 524 -24.23 -21.13 -13.97
CA SER A 524 -25.61 -21.00 -14.44
C SER A 524 -26.58 -21.39 -13.33
N PHE A 525 -27.89 -21.37 -13.60
CA PHE A 525 -28.91 -21.87 -12.65
C PHE A 525 -28.63 -23.32 -12.19
N PHE A 526 -27.88 -24.10 -12.99
CA PHE A 526 -27.53 -25.49 -12.70
C PHE A 526 -26.70 -25.67 -11.41
N GLU A 527 -25.98 -24.64 -10.96
CA GLU A 527 -25.23 -24.72 -9.69
C GLU A 527 -26.10 -25.05 -8.48
N TYR A 528 -27.39 -24.70 -8.56
CA TYR A 528 -28.35 -24.93 -7.50
C TYR A 528 -29.11 -26.25 -7.64
N ALA A 529 -28.88 -27.04 -8.70
CA ALA A 529 -29.68 -28.24 -8.99
C ALA A 529 -29.79 -29.20 -7.80
N LYS A 530 -28.67 -29.46 -7.10
CA LYS A 530 -28.65 -30.31 -5.90
C LYS A 530 -29.29 -29.63 -4.67
N LEU A 531 -29.17 -28.30 -4.58
CA LEU A 531 -29.68 -27.52 -3.44
C LEU A 531 -31.20 -27.33 -3.49
N ILE A 532 -31.79 -27.25 -4.69
CA ILE A 532 -33.22 -27.01 -4.87
C ILE A 532 -34.05 -28.02 -4.06
N LYS A 533 -33.76 -29.32 -4.19
CA LYS A 533 -34.51 -30.37 -3.48
C LYS A 533 -34.28 -30.35 -1.97
N MET A 534 -33.05 -30.04 -1.53
CA MET A 534 -32.71 -29.89 -0.11
C MET A 534 -33.47 -28.75 0.55
N LEU A 535 -33.75 -27.67 -0.20
CA LEU A 535 -34.49 -26.52 0.30
C LEU A 535 -36.02 -26.70 0.20
N THR A 536 -36.51 -27.35 -0.86
CA THR A 536 -37.96 -27.54 -1.06
C THR A 536 -38.52 -28.69 -0.24
N ASP A 537 -37.74 -29.73 0.06
CA ASP A 537 -38.20 -30.88 0.85
C ASP A 537 -37.14 -31.45 1.82
N PRO A 538 -36.65 -30.64 2.78
CA PRO A 538 -35.57 -31.04 3.70
C PRO A 538 -35.86 -32.29 4.55
N LEU A 539 -37.13 -32.57 4.88
CA LEU A 539 -37.53 -33.77 5.63
C LEU A 539 -37.33 -35.05 4.81
N SER A 540 -37.65 -35.04 3.50
CA SER A 540 -37.42 -36.21 2.64
C SER A 540 -35.94 -36.44 2.38
N GLU A 541 -35.15 -35.36 2.37
CA GLU A 541 -33.70 -35.41 2.23
C GLU A 541 -32.98 -35.75 3.54
N GLY A 542 -33.72 -35.91 4.65
CA GLY A 542 -33.15 -36.28 5.96
C GLY A 542 -32.31 -35.19 6.62
N LEU A 543 -32.46 -33.93 6.18
CA LEU A 543 -31.71 -32.78 6.71
C LEU A 543 -32.34 -32.23 8.00
N GLU A 544 -33.65 -32.44 8.18
CA GLU A 544 -34.38 -32.07 9.38
C GLU A 544 -35.18 -33.28 9.90
N SER A 545 -35.30 -33.38 11.23
CA SER A 545 -35.98 -34.49 11.89
C SER A 545 -37.25 -34.05 12.65
N ASP A 546 -37.32 -32.79 13.08
CA ASP A 546 -38.47 -32.22 13.77
C ASP A 546 -39.47 -31.61 12.78
N ARG A 547 -40.50 -32.39 12.43
CA ARG A 547 -41.60 -31.94 11.56
C ARG A 547 -42.30 -30.66 12.04
N SER A 548 -42.33 -30.40 13.34
CA SER A 548 -43.10 -29.27 13.89
C SER A 548 -42.44 -27.92 13.61
N ASN A 549 -41.11 -27.90 13.54
CA ASN A 549 -40.30 -26.70 13.33
C ASN A 549 -39.58 -26.67 11.98
N ALA A 550 -39.79 -27.69 11.14
CA ALA A 550 -39.10 -27.82 9.87
C ALA A 550 -39.41 -26.65 8.92
N ILE A 551 -38.37 -26.09 8.30
CA ILE A 551 -38.48 -24.94 7.40
C ILE A 551 -38.23 -25.40 5.97
N ALA A 552 -39.23 -25.24 5.11
CA ALA A 552 -39.06 -25.44 3.67
C ALA A 552 -39.08 -24.11 2.92
N PHE A 553 -38.55 -24.13 1.70
CA PHE A 553 -38.50 -22.95 0.86
C PHE A 553 -39.27 -23.15 -0.44
N GLN A 554 -39.99 -22.10 -0.85
CA GLN A 554 -40.41 -21.95 -2.23
C GLN A 554 -39.23 -21.35 -3.01
N VAL A 555 -38.62 -22.13 -3.90
CA VAL A 555 -37.33 -21.81 -4.51
C VAL A 555 -37.53 -21.24 -5.91
N ILE A 556 -36.95 -20.06 -6.16
CA ILE A 556 -36.94 -19.41 -7.47
C ILE A 556 -35.48 -19.24 -7.90
N VAL A 557 -35.13 -19.76 -9.08
CA VAL A 557 -33.76 -19.69 -9.62
C VAL A 557 -33.78 -19.09 -11.02
N PRO A 558 -33.65 -17.76 -11.17
CA PRO A 558 -33.60 -17.14 -12.49
C PRO A 558 -32.24 -17.33 -13.15
N SER A 559 -32.24 -17.37 -14.48
CA SER A 559 -31.03 -17.12 -15.26
C SER A 559 -30.82 -15.61 -15.42
N LEU A 560 -29.59 -15.14 -15.20
CA LEU A 560 -29.22 -13.74 -15.42
C LEU A 560 -29.55 -13.31 -16.87
N PRO A 561 -29.92 -12.04 -17.12
CA PRO A 561 -30.12 -11.53 -18.47
C PRO A 561 -28.89 -11.79 -19.37
N GLY A 562 -29.09 -12.53 -20.46
CA GLY A 562 -28.02 -12.94 -21.37
C GLY A 562 -27.19 -14.15 -20.93
N TYR A 563 -27.65 -14.89 -19.93
CA TYR A 563 -27.10 -16.18 -19.51
C TYR A 563 -28.10 -17.30 -19.73
N ALA A 564 -27.60 -18.49 -20.07
CA ALA A 564 -28.39 -19.70 -20.25
C ALA A 564 -29.65 -19.42 -21.10
N PHE A 565 -30.84 -19.71 -20.57
CA PHE A 565 -32.11 -19.58 -21.31
C PHE A 565 -32.79 -18.22 -21.15
N SER A 566 -32.17 -17.24 -20.47
CA SER A 566 -32.67 -15.86 -20.42
C SER A 566 -32.18 -15.08 -21.63
N GLN A 567 -33.08 -14.32 -22.27
CA GLN A 567 -32.78 -13.58 -23.48
C GLN A 567 -31.63 -12.58 -23.29
N ALA A 568 -30.73 -12.53 -24.26
CA ALA A 568 -29.63 -11.57 -24.27
C ALA A 568 -30.13 -10.14 -24.50
N PRO A 569 -29.71 -9.16 -23.66
CA PRO A 569 -29.99 -7.75 -23.88
C PRO A 569 -29.49 -7.26 -25.24
N LYS A 570 -30.32 -6.47 -25.93
CA LYS A 570 -29.99 -5.84 -27.22
C LYS A 570 -29.55 -4.39 -27.08
N LYS A 571 -29.67 -3.82 -25.87
CA LYS A 571 -29.35 -2.43 -25.55
C LYS A 571 -28.40 -2.36 -24.36
N ARG A 572 -27.58 -1.31 -24.31
CA ARG A 572 -26.65 -1.03 -23.21
C ARG A 572 -27.40 -0.68 -21.91
N GLY A 573 -26.71 -0.80 -20.79
CA GLY A 573 -27.21 -0.45 -19.46
C GLY A 573 -27.83 -1.62 -18.69
N CYS A 574 -27.89 -2.83 -19.28
CA CYS A 574 -28.40 -4.04 -18.63
C CYS A 574 -27.32 -4.68 -17.72
N GLY A 575 -26.90 -3.95 -16.70
CA GLY A 575 -25.97 -4.43 -15.66
C GLY A 575 -26.67 -4.85 -14.37
N THR A 576 -25.91 -4.98 -13.28
CA THR A 576 -26.41 -5.46 -11.96
C THR A 576 -27.62 -4.68 -11.42
N LEU A 577 -27.64 -3.35 -11.61
CA LEU A 577 -28.75 -2.50 -11.19
C LEU A 577 -30.06 -2.82 -11.93
N ALA A 578 -29.98 -2.98 -13.26
CA ALA A 578 -31.13 -3.34 -14.08
C ALA A 578 -31.61 -4.75 -13.73
N THR A 579 -30.69 -5.71 -13.57
CA THR A 579 -31.01 -7.07 -13.16
C THR A 579 -31.72 -7.13 -11.81
N ALA A 580 -31.26 -6.36 -10.81
CA ALA A 580 -31.91 -6.28 -9.50
C ALA A 580 -33.37 -5.82 -9.60
N ARG A 581 -33.65 -4.83 -10.45
CA ARG A 581 -35.02 -4.38 -10.74
C ARG A 581 -35.82 -5.44 -11.50
N ILE A 582 -35.25 -6.05 -12.54
CA ILE A 582 -35.89 -7.11 -13.33
C ILE A 582 -36.32 -8.26 -12.42
N PHE A 583 -35.45 -8.70 -11.51
CA PHE A 583 -35.78 -9.76 -10.56
C PHE A 583 -36.76 -9.32 -9.48
N ALA A 584 -36.74 -8.07 -9.03
CA ALA A 584 -37.79 -7.56 -8.15
C ALA A 584 -39.17 -7.60 -8.83
N LYS A 585 -39.24 -7.26 -10.12
CA LYS A 585 -40.46 -7.39 -10.94
C LYS A 585 -40.86 -8.85 -11.17
N LEU A 586 -39.90 -9.76 -11.34
CA LEU A 586 -40.17 -11.19 -11.42
C LEU A 586 -40.87 -11.69 -10.14
N MET A 587 -40.35 -11.32 -8.98
CA MET A 587 -40.97 -11.69 -7.70
C MET A 587 -42.37 -11.08 -7.54
N ASP A 588 -42.58 -9.84 -8.00
CA ASP A 588 -43.92 -9.23 -8.04
C ASP A 588 -44.87 -9.99 -8.97
N ARG A 589 -44.40 -10.42 -10.15
CA ARG A 589 -45.17 -11.20 -11.13
C ARG A 589 -45.61 -12.55 -10.55
N LEU A 590 -44.76 -13.16 -9.73
CA LEU A 590 -45.06 -14.40 -8.99
C LEU A 590 -45.89 -14.17 -7.72
N ASN A 591 -46.30 -12.92 -7.46
CA ASN A 591 -47.04 -12.49 -6.27
C ASN A 591 -46.30 -12.78 -4.94
N LEU A 592 -44.96 -12.73 -4.96
CA LEU A 592 -44.10 -12.94 -3.80
C LEU A 592 -43.63 -11.61 -3.24
N LYS A 593 -44.34 -11.13 -2.21
CA LYS A 593 -44.12 -9.78 -1.65
C LYS A 593 -42.98 -9.69 -0.64
N ARG A 594 -42.69 -10.80 0.05
CA ARG A 594 -41.62 -10.92 1.06
C ARG A 594 -40.81 -12.17 0.77
N TYR A 595 -39.50 -12.04 0.61
CA TYR A 595 -38.64 -13.16 0.23
C TYR A 595 -37.22 -13.03 0.77
N ILE A 596 -36.52 -14.16 0.84
CA ILE A 596 -35.10 -14.25 1.16
C ILE A 596 -34.29 -14.18 -0.13
N LEU A 597 -33.12 -13.55 -0.07
CA LEU A 597 -32.19 -13.46 -1.18
C LEU A 597 -30.95 -14.30 -0.90
N GLN A 598 -30.52 -15.09 -1.89
CA GLN A 598 -29.20 -15.70 -1.88
C GLN A 598 -28.49 -15.49 -3.22
N GLY A 599 -27.20 -15.15 -3.15
CA GLY A 599 -26.40 -14.93 -4.35
C GLY A 599 -24.99 -15.52 -4.25
N THR A 600 -24.44 -15.89 -5.41
CA THR A 600 -23.03 -16.24 -5.66
C THR A 600 -22.44 -15.28 -6.69
N ASP A 601 -21.13 -14.98 -6.65
CA ASP A 601 -20.46 -14.14 -7.67
C ASP A 601 -21.29 -12.90 -8.10
N TRP A 602 -21.70 -12.74 -9.36
CA TRP A 602 -22.60 -11.66 -9.80
C TRP A 602 -23.93 -11.64 -9.07
N GLY A 603 -24.49 -12.80 -8.76
CA GLY A 603 -25.68 -12.94 -7.94
C GLY A 603 -25.52 -12.37 -6.54
N SER A 604 -24.33 -12.44 -5.92
CA SER A 604 -24.08 -11.75 -4.63
C SER A 604 -24.22 -10.23 -4.79
N ILE A 605 -23.74 -9.68 -5.90
CA ILE A 605 -23.85 -8.24 -6.20
C ILE A 605 -25.30 -7.85 -6.52
N VAL A 606 -26.00 -8.64 -7.33
CA VAL A 606 -27.41 -8.40 -7.70
C VAL A 606 -28.31 -8.45 -6.47
N THR A 607 -28.19 -9.49 -5.65
CA THR A 607 -29.03 -9.66 -4.45
C THR A 607 -28.75 -8.60 -3.39
N THR A 608 -27.48 -8.20 -3.21
CA THR A 608 -27.14 -7.04 -2.36
C THR A 608 -27.80 -5.76 -2.88
N THR A 609 -27.75 -5.53 -4.19
CA THR A 609 -28.40 -4.37 -4.82
C THR A 609 -29.92 -4.41 -4.64
N MET A 610 -30.55 -5.58 -4.75
CA MET A 610 -31.99 -5.76 -4.48
C MET A 610 -32.34 -5.40 -3.03
N ALA A 611 -31.54 -5.86 -2.06
CA ALA A 611 -31.75 -5.57 -0.65
C ALA A 611 -31.65 -4.08 -0.32
N GLN A 612 -30.75 -3.36 -1.00
CA GLN A 612 -30.61 -1.91 -0.83
C GLN A 612 -31.76 -1.12 -1.47
N LEU A 613 -32.27 -1.57 -2.63
CA LEU A 613 -33.32 -0.87 -3.36
C LEU A 613 -34.73 -1.14 -2.82
N TYR A 614 -34.98 -2.36 -2.33
CA TYR A 614 -36.31 -2.81 -1.93
C TYR A 614 -36.32 -3.44 -0.52
N PRO A 615 -35.79 -2.75 0.51
CA PRO A 615 -35.60 -3.34 1.84
C PRO A 615 -36.90 -3.87 2.46
N ASP A 616 -38.05 -3.24 2.19
CA ASP A 616 -39.35 -3.66 2.72
C ASP A 616 -39.78 -5.06 2.22
N ARG A 617 -39.26 -5.49 1.06
CA ARG A 617 -39.56 -6.79 0.43
C ARG A 617 -38.65 -7.91 0.93
N ILE A 618 -37.55 -7.61 1.61
CA ILE A 618 -36.51 -8.60 1.91
C ILE A 618 -36.62 -9.07 3.37
N ILE A 619 -36.68 -10.39 3.56
CA ILE A 619 -36.67 -11.04 4.88
C ILE A 619 -35.23 -11.19 5.37
N GLY A 620 -34.32 -11.59 4.49
CA GLY A 620 -32.90 -11.78 4.78
C GLY A 620 -32.06 -11.87 3.52
N LEU A 621 -30.77 -11.57 3.64
CA LEU A 621 -29.78 -11.63 2.57
C LEU A 621 -28.66 -12.59 2.99
N HIS A 622 -28.43 -13.63 2.18
CA HIS A 622 -27.33 -14.57 2.35
C HIS A 622 -26.41 -14.51 1.13
N VAL A 623 -25.14 -14.16 1.33
CA VAL A 623 -24.16 -14.11 0.24
C VAL A 623 -22.95 -14.95 0.61
N ASN A 624 -22.42 -15.71 -0.35
CA ASN A 624 -21.19 -16.49 -0.16
C ASN A 624 -19.98 -15.84 -0.86
N MET A 625 -20.17 -14.74 -1.58
CA MET A 625 -19.10 -13.88 -2.07
C MET A 625 -19.25 -12.48 -1.47
N VAL A 626 -18.34 -12.13 -0.55
CA VAL A 626 -18.28 -10.80 0.05
C VAL A 626 -17.09 -10.06 -0.55
N VAL A 627 -17.37 -9.08 -1.42
CA VAL A 627 -16.34 -8.25 -2.06
C VAL A 627 -16.19 -6.94 -1.30
N VAL A 628 -15.07 -6.78 -0.61
CA VAL A 628 -14.68 -5.51 0.02
C VAL A 628 -13.49 -4.95 -0.76
N ILE A 629 -13.70 -3.85 -1.51
CA ILE A 629 -12.64 -3.15 -2.27
C ILE A 629 -12.17 -1.92 -1.49
N PRO A 630 -11.15 -2.01 -0.63
CA PRO A 630 -10.90 -1.01 0.42
C PRO A 630 -10.55 0.38 -0.13
N PHE A 631 -10.01 0.46 -1.34
CA PHE A 631 -9.66 1.71 -2.01
C PHE A 631 -10.86 2.55 -2.45
N ILE A 632 -12.03 1.93 -2.64
CA ILE A 632 -13.26 2.62 -3.06
C ILE A 632 -14.18 2.91 -1.86
N TYR A 633 -13.82 2.46 -0.65
CA TYR A 633 -14.55 2.75 0.59
C TYR A 633 -13.71 3.66 1.50
N PRO A 634 -13.85 4.98 1.35
CA PRO A 634 -13.19 5.94 2.22
C PRO A 634 -13.46 5.66 3.71
N LYS A 635 -14.68 5.23 4.06
CA LYS A 635 -15.09 4.85 5.42
C LYS A 635 -14.22 3.75 6.05
N LEU A 636 -13.54 2.90 5.25
CA LEU A 636 -12.65 1.85 5.75
C LEU A 636 -11.20 2.32 5.95
N TRP A 637 -10.82 3.49 5.44
CA TRP A 637 -9.44 3.98 5.53
C TRP A 637 -8.96 4.22 6.97
N PRO A 638 -9.76 4.76 7.91
CA PRO A 638 -9.31 4.89 9.30
C PRO A 638 -8.94 3.53 9.93
N MET A 639 -9.72 2.48 9.64
CA MET A 639 -9.44 1.12 10.11
C MET A 639 -8.18 0.56 9.47
N LEU A 640 -7.99 0.75 8.16
CA LEU A 640 -6.79 0.31 7.43
C LEU A 640 -5.53 1.05 7.89
N LEU A 641 -5.63 2.36 8.14
CA LEU A 641 -4.53 3.19 8.64
C LEU A 641 -4.17 2.83 10.07
N TYR A 642 -5.18 2.57 10.92
CA TYR A 642 -4.97 2.06 12.27
C TYR A 642 -4.28 0.69 12.25
N ASP A 643 -4.76 -0.25 11.44
CA ASP A 643 -4.14 -1.58 11.33
C ASP A 643 -2.73 -1.52 10.72
N ALA A 644 -2.50 -0.69 9.71
CA ALA A 644 -1.16 -0.44 9.16
C ALA A 644 -0.22 0.14 10.22
N ALA A 645 -0.69 1.13 11.01
CA ALA A 645 0.08 1.69 12.11
C ALA A 645 0.37 0.63 13.19
N VAL A 646 -0.61 -0.20 13.55
CA VAL A 646 -0.44 -1.31 14.50
C VAL A 646 0.53 -2.36 13.97
N ASN A 647 0.46 -2.71 12.68
CA ASN A 647 1.37 -3.68 12.07
C ASN A 647 2.81 -3.17 12.00
N ILE A 648 2.99 -1.87 11.74
CA ILE A 648 4.30 -1.20 11.73
C ILE A 648 4.87 -1.10 13.16
N LEU A 649 4.03 -0.76 14.13
CA LEU A 649 4.46 -0.50 15.52
C LEU A 649 4.61 -1.77 16.36
N PHE A 650 3.80 -2.80 16.11
CA PHE A 650 3.68 -3.95 17.03
C PHE A 650 3.98 -5.32 16.41
N LYS A 651 4.32 -5.43 15.10
CA LYS A 651 4.55 -6.68 14.34
C LYS A 651 3.50 -7.78 14.67
N PRO A 652 2.51 -8.04 13.79
CA PRO A 652 1.36 -8.85 14.16
C PRO A 652 1.74 -10.31 14.42
N LYS A 653 0.96 -10.97 15.30
CA LYS A 653 0.80 -12.43 15.27
C LYS A 653 0.33 -12.84 13.87
N LYS A 654 0.81 -13.99 13.39
CA LYS A 654 0.56 -14.52 12.03
C LYS A 654 -0.94 -14.66 11.66
N ASP A 655 -1.83 -14.69 12.65
CA ASP A 655 -3.26 -15.02 12.50
C ASP A 655 -4.24 -13.83 12.71
N SER A 656 -3.86 -12.58 12.43
CA SER A 656 -4.83 -11.48 12.49
C SER A 656 -5.93 -11.62 11.42
N PHE A 657 -7.17 -11.25 11.75
CA PHE A 657 -8.31 -11.22 10.82
C PHE A 657 -7.99 -10.42 9.55
N THR A 658 -7.17 -9.37 9.67
CA THR A 658 -6.69 -8.54 8.54
C THR A 658 -5.71 -9.28 7.64
N ASN A 659 -4.79 -10.10 8.17
CA ASN A 659 -3.93 -10.95 7.34
C ASN A 659 -4.74 -11.98 6.56
N LYS A 660 -5.83 -12.51 7.14
CA LYS A 660 -6.80 -13.33 6.38
C LYS A 660 -7.47 -12.49 5.29
N LEU A 661 -8.10 -11.36 5.61
CA LEU A 661 -8.77 -10.50 4.63
C LEU A 661 -7.85 -10.06 3.48
N ILE A 662 -6.60 -9.68 3.74
CA ILE A 662 -5.64 -9.22 2.73
C ILE A 662 -5.02 -10.40 1.95
N SER A 663 -4.78 -11.55 2.60
CA SER A 663 -4.22 -12.74 1.93
C SER A 663 -5.26 -13.57 1.16
N THR A 664 -6.55 -13.51 1.53
CA THR A 664 -7.66 -14.18 0.84
C THR A 664 -8.33 -13.30 -0.21
N SER A 665 -8.08 -11.98 -0.19
CA SER A 665 -8.64 -11.09 -1.22
C SER A 665 -8.04 -11.42 -2.59
N LEU A 666 -8.90 -11.41 -3.62
CA LEU A 666 -8.49 -11.37 -5.04
C LEU A 666 -7.46 -10.25 -5.33
N PHE A 667 -7.32 -9.27 -4.43
CA PHE A 667 -6.39 -8.14 -4.48
C PHE A 667 -5.04 -8.36 -3.75
N SER A 668 -4.68 -9.60 -3.39
CA SER A 668 -3.26 -9.89 -3.10
C SER A 668 -2.44 -9.52 -4.36
N LYS A 669 -1.29 -8.86 -4.21
CA LYS A 669 -0.50 -8.33 -5.35
C LYS A 669 -0.19 -9.40 -6.41
N SER A 670 -0.08 -10.67 -6.02
CA SER A 670 0.13 -11.79 -6.94
C SER A 670 -1.17 -12.30 -7.56
N SER A 671 -2.23 -12.52 -6.75
CA SER A 671 -3.50 -13.10 -7.23
C SER A 671 -4.29 -12.18 -8.16
N LEU A 672 -4.21 -10.86 -7.97
CA LEU A 672 -4.94 -9.92 -8.81
C LEU A 672 -4.40 -9.92 -10.24
N THR A 673 -3.07 -9.87 -10.39
CA THR A 673 -2.45 -9.84 -11.71
C THR A 673 -2.53 -11.18 -12.43
N THR A 674 -2.55 -12.30 -11.71
CA THR A 674 -2.64 -13.63 -12.32
C THR A 674 -4.07 -13.99 -12.70
N GLU A 675 -5.05 -13.76 -11.81
CA GLU A 675 -6.40 -14.33 -11.99
C GLU A 675 -7.40 -13.40 -12.68
N THR A 676 -7.09 -12.12 -12.90
CA THR A 676 -8.07 -11.15 -13.46
C THR A 676 -8.00 -10.96 -14.97
N GLY A 677 -7.17 -11.72 -15.68
CA GLY A 677 -7.04 -11.63 -17.14
C GLY A 677 -8.38 -11.81 -17.87
N TYR A 678 -9.16 -12.82 -17.46
CA TYR A 678 -10.51 -13.08 -17.99
C TYR A 678 -11.43 -11.86 -17.78
N MET A 679 -11.44 -11.32 -16.56
CA MET A 679 -12.30 -10.20 -16.17
C MET A 679 -11.96 -8.96 -17.01
N HIS A 680 -10.68 -8.69 -17.25
CA HIS A 680 -10.25 -7.53 -18.02
C HIS A 680 -10.67 -7.62 -19.50
N ILE A 681 -10.49 -8.76 -20.16
CA ILE A 681 -10.91 -8.90 -21.56
C ILE A 681 -12.44 -8.83 -21.71
N GLN A 682 -13.19 -9.40 -20.77
CA GLN A 682 -14.66 -9.36 -20.79
C GLN A 682 -15.21 -7.97 -20.45
N ALA A 683 -14.57 -7.24 -19.53
CA ALA A 683 -14.92 -5.87 -19.17
C ALA A 683 -14.66 -4.85 -20.28
N THR A 684 -13.90 -5.21 -21.32
CA THR A 684 -13.48 -4.27 -22.37
C THR A 684 -13.97 -4.65 -23.76
N LYS A 685 -13.77 -5.92 -24.17
CA LYS A 685 -14.03 -6.43 -25.53
C LYS A 685 -14.76 -7.79 -25.50
N PRO A 686 -15.92 -7.90 -24.81
CA PRO A 686 -16.62 -9.18 -24.63
C PRO A 686 -17.02 -9.82 -25.96
N ASP A 687 -17.50 -9.04 -26.93
CA ASP A 687 -17.86 -9.53 -28.26
C ASP A 687 -16.67 -10.09 -29.05
N SER A 688 -15.45 -9.56 -28.84
CA SER A 688 -14.26 -10.03 -29.57
C SER A 688 -13.84 -11.43 -29.12
N ILE A 689 -13.75 -11.66 -27.79
CA ILE A 689 -13.42 -12.98 -27.25
C ILE A 689 -14.61 -13.96 -27.38
N GLY A 690 -15.84 -13.44 -27.29
CA GLY A 690 -17.06 -14.24 -27.36
C GLY A 690 -17.22 -15.00 -28.68
N VAL A 691 -16.76 -14.46 -29.81
CA VAL A 691 -16.81 -15.15 -31.11
C VAL A 691 -16.01 -16.46 -31.07
N ALA A 692 -14.81 -16.45 -30.48
CA ALA A 692 -13.98 -17.65 -30.36
C ALA A 692 -14.66 -18.73 -29.51
N MET A 693 -15.37 -18.32 -28.46
CA MET A 693 -16.04 -19.23 -27.53
C MET A 693 -17.36 -19.78 -28.04
N ILE A 694 -18.02 -19.13 -29.01
CA ILE A 694 -19.18 -19.70 -29.70
C ILE A 694 -18.75 -20.73 -30.74
N ASP A 695 -17.61 -20.51 -31.41
CA ASP A 695 -17.19 -21.37 -32.53
C ASP A 695 -16.43 -22.63 -32.07
N SER A 696 -15.67 -22.53 -30.97
CA SER A 696 -14.84 -23.62 -30.46
C SER A 696 -15.38 -24.21 -29.14
N PRO A 697 -15.95 -25.43 -29.15
CA PRO A 697 -16.41 -26.07 -27.92
C PRO A 697 -15.26 -26.39 -26.96
N MET A 698 -14.09 -26.75 -27.48
CA MET A 698 -12.89 -26.96 -26.65
C MET A 698 -12.34 -25.64 -26.09
N GLY A 699 -12.40 -24.55 -26.86
CA GLY A 699 -12.07 -23.21 -26.36
C GLY A 699 -13.00 -22.78 -25.23
N LEU A 700 -14.30 -22.99 -25.40
CA LEU A 700 -15.32 -22.72 -24.37
C LEU A 700 -15.07 -23.55 -23.10
N ALA A 701 -14.88 -24.86 -23.24
CA ALA A 701 -14.60 -25.76 -22.13
C ALA A 701 -13.32 -25.36 -21.39
N ALA A 702 -12.25 -25.07 -22.13
CA ALA A 702 -10.99 -24.61 -21.53
C ALA A 702 -11.20 -23.34 -20.68
N TYR A 703 -11.95 -22.38 -21.21
CA TYR A 703 -12.15 -21.08 -20.58
C TYR A 703 -13.07 -21.12 -19.35
N ILE A 704 -14.09 -21.99 -19.35
CA ILE A 704 -15.01 -22.17 -18.22
C ILE A 704 -14.38 -23.06 -17.14
N LEU A 705 -13.86 -24.23 -17.52
CA LEU A 705 -13.44 -25.26 -16.56
C LEU A 705 -12.15 -24.89 -15.83
N GLU A 706 -11.32 -24.02 -16.40
CA GLU A 706 -10.18 -23.43 -15.68
C GLU A 706 -10.62 -22.78 -14.38
N LYS A 707 -11.79 -22.12 -14.35
CA LYS A 707 -12.32 -21.46 -13.15
C LYS A 707 -12.83 -22.44 -12.10
N TYR A 708 -13.39 -23.58 -12.52
CA TYR A 708 -13.76 -24.67 -11.62
C TYR A 708 -12.55 -25.28 -10.91
N SER A 709 -11.36 -25.19 -11.50
CA SER A 709 -10.11 -25.51 -10.83
C SER A 709 -9.69 -24.40 -9.85
N CYS A 710 -9.32 -23.23 -10.38
CA CYS A 710 -8.58 -22.22 -9.62
C CYS A 710 -9.43 -21.53 -8.53
N TRP A 711 -10.76 -21.47 -8.68
CA TRP A 711 -11.64 -20.83 -7.70
C TRP A 711 -12.15 -21.78 -6.61
N SER A 712 -12.09 -23.10 -6.84
CA SER A 712 -12.52 -24.09 -5.85
C SER A 712 -11.50 -24.21 -4.72
N HIS A 713 -10.21 -24.32 -5.06
CA HIS A 713 -9.14 -24.35 -4.06
C HIS A 713 -7.80 -23.94 -4.68
N ARG A 714 -6.99 -23.15 -3.95
CA ARG A 714 -5.69 -22.66 -4.44
C ARG A 714 -4.71 -23.77 -4.81
N ASP A 715 -4.77 -24.90 -4.09
CA ASP A 715 -3.87 -26.03 -4.35
C ASP A 715 -4.29 -26.89 -5.55
N TYR A 716 -5.49 -26.70 -6.11
CA TYR A 716 -5.98 -27.54 -7.20
C TYR A 716 -5.16 -27.39 -8.48
N THR A 717 -4.59 -26.21 -8.72
CA THR A 717 -3.67 -25.97 -9.85
C THR A 717 -2.42 -26.87 -9.81
N ASN A 718 -2.09 -27.41 -8.62
CA ASN A 718 -0.98 -28.33 -8.41
C ASN A 718 -1.37 -29.82 -8.42
N ARG A 719 -2.66 -30.15 -8.52
CA ARG A 719 -3.18 -31.52 -8.46
C ARG A 719 -3.34 -32.14 -9.87
N PRO A 720 -3.44 -33.47 -9.97
CA PRO A 720 -3.83 -34.14 -11.22
C PRO A 720 -5.14 -33.57 -11.77
N LEU A 721 -5.21 -33.39 -13.09
CA LEU A 721 -6.35 -32.75 -13.79
C LEU A 721 -6.72 -31.35 -13.28
N GLY A 722 -5.82 -30.66 -12.57
CA GLY A 722 -6.14 -29.37 -11.97
C GLY A 722 -7.20 -29.47 -10.88
N GLY A 723 -7.35 -30.61 -10.19
CA GLY A 723 -8.39 -30.79 -9.17
C GLY A 723 -9.81 -30.90 -9.71
N LEU A 724 -10.01 -30.94 -11.03
CA LEU A 724 -11.33 -31.14 -11.65
C LEU A 724 -11.96 -32.50 -11.31
N ALA A 725 -11.16 -33.46 -10.85
CA ALA A 725 -11.63 -34.79 -10.42
C ALA A 725 -12.51 -34.76 -9.15
N GLU A 726 -12.58 -33.62 -8.44
CA GLU A 726 -13.46 -33.42 -7.29
C GLU A 726 -14.93 -33.21 -7.72
N PHE A 727 -15.15 -32.92 -9.01
CA PHE A 727 -16.46 -32.84 -9.65
C PHE A 727 -16.66 -34.07 -10.56
N THR A 728 -17.91 -34.42 -10.82
CA THR A 728 -18.19 -35.40 -11.88
C THR A 728 -17.99 -34.73 -13.24
N MET A 729 -17.41 -35.48 -14.19
CA MET A 729 -17.18 -34.96 -15.54
C MET A 729 -18.51 -34.62 -16.24
N ASP A 730 -19.57 -35.37 -15.95
CA ASP A 730 -20.95 -35.06 -16.38
C ASP A 730 -21.41 -33.66 -15.94
N GLU A 731 -21.15 -33.27 -14.68
CA GLU A 731 -21.55 -31.96 -14.16
C GLU A 731 -20.76 -30.82 -14.81
N LEU A 732 -19.44 -31.00 -14.95
CA LEU A 732 -18.57 -30.03 -15.60
C LEU A 732 -18.97 -29.80 -17.06
N ILE A 733 -19.17 -30.88 -17.83
CA ILE A 733 -19.56 -30.79 -19.23
C ILE A 733 -20.99 -30.26 -19.36
N THR A 734 -21.93 -30.64 -18.48
CA THR A 734 -23.30 -30.09 -18.50
C THR A 734 -23.31 -28.58 -18.32
N GLN A 735 -22.47 -28.06 -17.41
CA GLN A 735 -22.32 -26.63 -17.24
C GLN A 735 -21.81 -25.94 -18.51
N VAL A 736 -20.80 -26.51 -19.17
CA VAL A 736 -20.28 -26.01 -20.45
C VAL A 736 -21.35 -26.09 -21.56
N MET A 737 -22.10 -27.20 -21.61
CA MET A 737 -23.16 -27.44 -22.58
C MET A 737 -24.26 -26.40 -22.47
N ILE A 738 -24.65 -25.98 -21.27
CA ILE A 738 -25.65 -24.90 -21.09
C ILE A 738 -25.20 -23.63 -21.81
N TYR A 739 -23.92 -23.25 -21.73
CA TYR A 739 -23.38 -22.10 -22.47
C TYR A 739 -23.33 -22.35 -23.97
N TRP A 740 -22.92 -23.56 -24.39
CA TRP A 740 -22.83 -23.96 -25.79
C TRP A 740 -24.18 -23.90 -26.51
N VAL A 741 -25.19 -24.63 -26.01
CA VAL A 741 -26.48 -24.79 -26.67
C VAL A 741 -27.30 -23.50 -26.69
N THR A 742 -27.05 -22.60 -25.72
CA THR A 742 -27.70 -21.29 -25.67
C THR A 742 -26.92 -20.20 -26.37
N LYS A 743 -25.68 -20.47 -26.80
CA LYS A 743 -24.75 -19.52 -27.43
C LYS A 743 -24.62 -18.23 -26.60
N SER A 744 -24.69 -18.36 -25.28
CA SER A 744 -24.82 -17.24 -24.34
C SER A 744 -23.48 -16.68 -23.86
N THR A 745 -22.35 -17.21 -24.33
CA THR A 745 -21.02 -16.77 -23.90
C THR A 745 -20.76 -15.28 -24.14
N PRO A 746 -20.94 -14.70 -25.34
CA PRO A 746 -20.71 -13.27 -25.53
C PRO A 746 -21.66 -12.41 -24.70
N SER A 747 -22.94 -12.78 -24.60
CA SER A 747 -23.92 -12.03 -23.83
C SER A 747 -23.63 -12.07 -22.33
N SER A 748 -23.19 -13.20 -21.79
CA SER A 748 -22.73 -13.31 -20.40
C SER A 748 -21.52 -12.40 -20.13
N MET A 749 -20.58 -12.33 -21.07
CA MET A 749 -19.37 -11.51 -20.93
C MET A 749 -19.67 -10.01 -21.00
N ARG A 750 -20.71 -9.60 -21.74
CA ARG A 750 -21.18 -8.20 -21.75
C ARG A 750 -21.61 -7.72 -20.37
N TYR A 751 -22.01 -8.61 -19.48
CA TYR A 751 -22.34 -8.26 -18.09
C TYR A 751 -21.16 -7.59 -17.37
N TYR A 752 -19.92 -8.05 -17.61
CA TYR A 752 -18.71 -7.41 -17.11
C TYR A 752 -18.54 -6.01 -17.70
N LYS A 753 -18.71 -5.86 -19.02
CA LYS A 753 -18.61 -4.56 -19.69
C LYS A 753 -19.60 -3.55 -19.12
N GLU A 754 -20.85 -3.97 -18.94
CA GLU A 754 -21.90 -3.12 -18.37
C GLU A 754 -21.61 -2.79 -16.90
N PHE A 755 -21.06 -3.72 -16.12
CA PHE A 755 -20.66 -3.44 -14.74
C PHE A 755 -19.59 -2.35 -14.67
N PHE A 756 -18.50 -2.48 -15.44
CA PHE A 756 -17.37 -1.54 -15.38
C PHE A 756 -17.63 -0.20 -16.12
N ASP A 757 -18.54 -0.15 -17.09
CA ASP A 757 -18.91 1.10 -17.77
C ASP A 757 -19.96 1.93 -17.00
N ASN A 758 -20.72 1.31 -16.10
CA ASN A 758 -21.86 1.99 -15.46
C ASN A 758 -21.40 3.08 -14.49
N LYS A 759 -21.86 4.32 -14.69
CA LYS A 759 -21.56 5.46 -13.81
C LYS A 759 -22.23 5.36 -12.43
N ASN A 760 -23.21 4.46 -12.26
CA ASN A 760 -23.98 4.27 -11.03
C ASN A 760 -23.31 3.33 -10.00
N HIS A 761 -21.97 3.20 -10.04
CA HIS A 761 -21.21 2.48 -9.01
C HIS A 761 -21.52 2.95 -7.57
N SER A 762 -22.10 4.14 -7.39
CA SER A 762 -22.48 4.69 -6.09
C SER A 762 -23.37 3.79 -5.22
N ILE A 763 -24.24 2.94 -5.78
CA ILE A 763 -25.00 1.96 -4.98
C ILE A 763 -24.08 0.85 -4.45
N LEU A 764 -23.19 0.35 -5.30
CA LEU A 764 -22.19 -0.65 -4.92
C LEU A 764 -21.28 -0.10 -3.81
N LEU A 765 -21.11 1.23 -3.73
CA LEU A 765 -20.35 1.90 -2.67
C LEU A 765 -21.07 2.01 -1.32
N ARG A 766 -22.37 1.64 -1.25
CA ARG A 766 -23.18 1.65 -0.02
C ARG A 766 -23.18 0.30 0.72
N TYR A 767 -22.10 -0.51 0.64
CA TYR A 767 -21.95 -1.58 1.63
C TYR A 767 -21.91 -0.93 3.01
N GLU A 768 -23.05 -0.94 3.71
CA GLU A 768 -23.05 -0.81 5.14
C GLU A 768 -22.27 -2.01 5.67
N VAL A 769 -20.99 -1.80 5.97
CA VAL A 769 -20.24 -2.73 6.82
C VAL A 769 -20.81 -2.58 8.23
N PHE A 770 -22.01 -3.14 8.44
CA PHE A 770 -22.65 -3.28 9.75
C PHE A 770 -22.09 -4.49 10.53
N ALA A 771 -21.14 -5.24 9.95
CA ALA A 771 -20.43 -6.29 10.64
C ALA A 771 -19.10 -5.76 11.21
N LEU A 772 -19.02 -5.66 12.54
CA LEU A 772 -17.84 -5.43 13.42
C LEU A 772 -17.59 -4.03 14.02
N SER A 773 -18.19 -2.93 13.56
CA SER A 773 -17.94 -1.62 14.22
C SER A 773 -18.64 -1.48 15.58
N GLN A 774 -19.86 -2.04 15.73
CA GLN A 774 -20.56 -2.01 17.02
C GLN A 774 -19.93 -2.90 18.09
N LEU A 775 -19.25 -4.00 17.72
CA LEU A 775 -18.56 -4.81 18.75
C LEU A 775 -17.36 -4.05 19.32
N VAL A 776 -16.64 -3.26 18.52
CA VAL A 776 -15.50 -2.45 18.99
C VAL A 776 -15.96 -1.22 19.77
N THR A 777 -17.11 -0.63 19.41
CA THR A 777 -17.65 0.55 20.11
C THR A 777 -18.35 0.19 21.43
N THR A 778 -18.72 -1.08 21.63
CA THR A 778 -19.34 -1.56 22.89
C THR A 778 -18.32 -2.24 23.82
N LEU A 779 -17.08 -2.49 23.34
CA LEU A 779 -15.96 -3.06 24.11
C LEU A 779 -14.87 -2.04 24.48
N LEU A 780 -14.98 -0.79 24.01
CA LEU A 780 -14.22 0.38 24.48
C LEU A 780 -15.13 1.23 25.36
#